data_AF-A0A4Y3W8U5-F1
#
_entry.id   AF-A0A4Y3W8U5-F1
#
_cell.length_a   1.000
_cell.length_b   1.000
_cell.length_c   1.000
_cell.angle_alpha   90.00
_cell.angle_beta   90.00
_cell.angle_gamma   90.00
#
_symmetry.space_group_name_H-M   'P 1'
#
loop_
_entity.id
_entity.type
_entity.pdbx_description
1 polymer ?
#
loop_
_entity_poly.entity_id
_entity_poly.type
_entity_poly.pdbx_seq_one_letter_code
_entity_poly.pdbx_strand_id
1 'polypeptide(L)'
;MAQRDVVIITGSSGFIGSALINSFAGQFSLVGFDRMASHAPPPAAECVCIDLTSEPGAKGAFERIRIAYGNRIASVIHLAAYYDLSGEPSPLYEQITVRGTERLLQHLQEFQVEQFIFTSTMLVHAPVEPGQRINEDSPIDPKWPYPLSKVETESLIRKQHGEIPIVLLRLAGVYDDRCRNAFLSQQIARIYERQILSHLYPGDLKRGQAFVHLDDVGEALFRIIEKRNELPPELSLLVGEPETLSYDEVQRTSGRLLHGEEWETHEIPKAAAKTGAWIQGDLLQEEPFIKPWMVDFADDHYELDLTRARTLVGWEPKHLLRATLPVIIGALKSDPVAWYRDNKLNPALVAGEAASAPEHKQAGDSRQRTEEMLAEKRMLRGHDELMLAEHRQTAWTHFANIALGAWLATSPTIFGLFEPAFFSEAILRVTAERGLPSPEWRNWALGWSDVGAGALIMLFGLLSLSRRTSWAQWANTFVGLWLLFAPLLFWAPSAASYANDTLVGALVITFAVLVPMMPGMSMEGMMGGPDIPPGWTYCPSTWAQRLPIIVMGAVGFLIARYLAAYQMGHVDSVWDPFFGGTGDRNGTETIITSDVSKAWPIPDGGLGAVAYMLEILMGAMGDKRRWRTMPWMVTFFGILVVPLGVVSIYFIIIQPIAIGTWCTLCLLAALAMLIMIPFALDELVAMGQFLVWSRRAGKSLLRMFFMGGALVEGGKEDKGVEMDSFRSALTAMLPGVTLPWTLVVSVVLGIWLMFTRLTFGTIPPMADSDHLVGALIVTTAVIAMAEVGRPLRFVNVLFGAWLVLAAWFLDGASPTARWSDAAIGIVLIGLSLPRGTRSRDHYAGWDRFVV
;
A
#
# COMPACT_ATOMS: atom_id res chain seq x y z
N MET A 1 -46.41 -49.45 -13.21
CA MET A 1 -46.30 -48.07 -12.68
C MET A 1 -46.40 -47.14 -13.87
N ALA A 2 -47.25 -46.11 -13.83
CA ALA A 2 -47.28 -45.11 -14.89
C ALA A 2 -45.88 -44.47 -15.01
N GLN A 3 -45.34 -44.36 -16.22
CA GLN A 3 -44.02 -43.79 -16.47
C GLN A 3 -44.10 -42.29 -16.18
N ARG A 4 -43.41 -41.83 -15.12
CA ARG A 4 -43.38 -40.42 -14.74
C ARG A 4 -42.64 -39.60 -15.80
N ASP A 5 -43.13 -38.41 -16.08
CA ASP A 5 -42.53 -37.45 -17.00
C ASP A 5 -41.07 -37.16 -16.61
N VAL A 6 -40.19 -37.12 -17.62
CA VAL A 6 -38.75 -36.95 -17.44
C VAL A 6 -38.39 -35.47 -17.50
N VAL A 7 -37.74 -34.96 -16.46
CA VAL A 7 -37.27 -33.57 -16.38
C VAL A 7 -35.75 -33.54 -16.20
N ILE A 8 -35.06 -32.87 -17.13
CA ILE A 8 -33.61 -32.71 -17.08
C ILE A 8 -33.28 -31.36 -16.46
N ILE A 9 -32.37 -31.32 -15.50
CA ILE A 9 -31.90 -30.09 -14.84
C ILE A 9 -30.39 -29.99 -15.03
N THR A 10 -29.94 -29.02 -15.82
CA THR A 10 -28.49 -28.71 -15.92
C THR A 10 -28.07 -27.82 -14.76
N GLY A 11 -26.80 -27.88 -14.33
CA GLY A 11 -26.35 -27.17 -13.12
C GLY A 11 -27.00 -27.74 -11.86
N SER A 12 -27.33 -29.04 -11.89
CA SER A 12 -28.10 -29.75 -10.87
C SER A 12 -27.46 -29.80 -9.48
N SER A 13 -26.13 -29.66 -9.40
CA SER A 13 -25.40 -29.59 -8.12
C SER A 13 -25.36 -28.17 -7.54
N GLY A 14 -25.81 -27.16 -8.30
CA GLY A 14 -25.80 -25.76 -7.89
C GLY A 14 -26.89 -25.38 -6.88
N PHE A 15 -26.84 -24.13 -6.41
CA PHE A 15 -27.77 -23.59 -5.42
C PHE A 15 -29.24 -23.75 -5.81
N ILE A 16 -29.61 -23.32 -7.03
CA ILE A 16 -30.99 -23.45 -7.53
C ILE A 16 -31.29 -24.90 -7.91
N GLY A 17 -30.39 -25.56 -8.65
CA GLY A 17 -30.63 -26.91 -9.16
C GLY A 17 -30.88 -27.95 -8.07
N SER A 18 -30.10 -27.91 -6.99
CA SER A 18 -30.27 -28.83 -5.86
C SER A 18 -31.59 -28.61 -5.11
N ALA A 19 -32.02 -27.36 -4.95
CA ALA A 19 -33.31 -27.03 -4.34
C ALA A 19 -34.49 -27.50 -5.20
N LEU A 20 -34.41 -27.30 -6.52
CA LEU A 20 -35.44 -27.79 -7.46
C LEU A 20 -35.56 -29.32 -7.42
N ILE A 21 -34.43 -30.03 -7.40
CA ILE A 21 -34.45 -31.50 -7.33
C ILE A 21 -35.16 -31.99 -6.07
N ASN A 22 -34.91 -31.35 -4.93
CA ASN A 22 -35.58 -31.71 -3.68
C ASN A 22 -37.09 -31.38 -3.74
N SER A 23 -37.47 -30.24 -4.29
CA SER A 23 -38.87 -29.81 -4.42
C SER A 23 -39.67 -30.71 -5.39
N PHE A 24 -39.04 -31.17 -6.46
CA PHE A 24 -39.68 -31.96 -7.51
C PHE A 24 -39.61 -33.48 -7.25
N ALA A 25 -38.95 -33.89 -6.17
CA ALA A 25 -38.77 -35.29 -5.81
C ALA A 25 -40.11 -36.02 -5.70
N GLY A 26 -40.22 -37.17 -6.37
CA GLY A 26 -41.44 -38.00 -6.37
C GLY A 26 -42.53 -37.54 -7.34
N GLN A 27 -42.41 -36.35 -7.93
CA GLN A 27 -43.36 -35.82 -8.91
C GLN A 27 -42.93 -36.15 -10.35
N PHE A 28 -41.63 -35.99 -10.64
CA PHE A 28 -41.02 -36.27 -11.94
C PHE A 28 -39.92 -37.33 -11.85
N SER A 29 -39.54 -37.89 -13.00
CA SER A 29 -38.28 -38.62 -13.15
C SER A 29 -37.16 -37.60 -13.41
N LEU A 30 -36.39 -37.28 -12.38
CA LEU A 30 -35.41 -36.20 -12.43
C LEU A 30 -34.04 -36.70 -12.90
N VAL A 31 -33.46 -35.99 -13.87
CA VAL A 31 -32.10 -36.22 -14.32
C VAL A 31 -31.25 -34.97 -14.13
N GLY A 32 -30.21 -35.08 -13.32
CA GLY A 32 -29.27 -34.01 -13.03
C GLY A 32 -28.07 -34.04 -13.98
N PHE A 33 -27.96 -33.01 -14.81
CA PHE A 33 -26.82 -32.74 -15.67
C PHE A 33 -25.87 -31.80 -14.95
N ASP A 34 -24.64 -32.26 -14.70
CA ASP A 34 -23.57 -31.41 -14.16
C ASP A 34 -22.20 -31.96 -14.53
N ARG A 35 -21.14 -31.17 -14.32
CA ARG A 35 -19.77 -31.67 -14.43
C ARG A 35 -19.48 -32.64 -13.29
N MET A 36 -18.44 -33.48 -13.42
CA MET A 36 -17.88 -34.18 -12.25
C MET A 36 -17.36 -33.12 -11.25
N ALA A 37 -18.22 -32.73 -10.32
CA ALA A 37 -17.94 -31.79 -9.25
C ALA A 37 -17.68 -32.55 -7.94
N SER A 38 -17.15 -31.84 -6.93
CA SER A 38 -16.97 -32.38 -5.57
C SER A 38 -18.30 -32.75 -4.87
N HIS A 39 -19.45 -32.39 -5.45
CA HIS A 39 -20.78 -32.63 -4.89
C HIS A 39 -21.70 -33.21 -5.96
N ALA A 40 -22.28 -34.38 -5.68
CA ALA A 40 -23.33 -34.96 -6.51
C ALA A 40 -24.65 -34.21 -6.29
N PRO A 41 -25.56 -34.15 -7.29
CA PRO A 41 -26.92 -33.67 -7.09
C PRO A 41 -27.64 -34.51 -6.01
N PRO A 42 -28.74 -34.01 -5.43
CA PRO A 42 -29.48 -34.76 -4.43
C PRO A 42 -29.90 -36.15 -4.94
N PRO A 43 -30.00 -37.18 -4.07
CA PRO A 43 -30.28 -38.57 -4.48
C PRO A 43 -31.60 -38.77 -5.22
N ALA A 44 -32.51 -37.79 -5.18
CA ALA A 44 -33.78 -37.81 -5.89
C ALA A 44 -33.63 -37.69 -7.42
N ALA A 45 -32.46 -37.28 -7.93
CA ALA A 45 -32.17 -37.21 -9.36
C ALA A 45 -31.04 -38.17 -9.76
N GLU A 46 -31.14 -38.75 -10.95
CA GLU A 46 -30.00 -39.48 -11.54
C GLU A 46 -28.90 -38.48 -11.92
N CYS A 47 -27.69 -38.66 -11.38
CA CYS A 47 -26.55 -37.85 -11.77
C CYS A 47 -25.94 -38.35 -13.09
N VAL A 48 -25.95 -37.48 -14.09
CA VAL A 48 -25.30 -37.69 -15.38
C VAL A 48 -24.24 -36.61 -15.56
N CYS A 49 -22.98 -37.05 -15.64
CA CYS A 49 -21.87 -36.16 -15.90
C CYS A 49 -21.96 -35.63 -17.34
N ILE A 50 -21.93 -34.31 -17.51
CA ILE A 50 -21.87 -33.64 -18.80
C ILE A 50 -20.88 -32.46 -18.73
N ASP A 51 -20.12 -32.27 -19.79
CA ASP A 51 -19.29 -31.08 -20.00
C ASP A 51 -19.76 -30.35 -21.26
N LEU A 52 -20.44 -29.22 -21.08
CA LEU A 52 -21.00 -28.42 -22.18
C LEU A 52 -19.91 -27.76 -23.05
N THR A 53 -18.64 -27.80 -22.62
CA THR A 53 -17.50 -27.34 -23.42
C THR A 53 -16.96 -28.42 -24.37
N SER A 54 -17.42 -29.67 -24.22
CA SER A 54 -16.87 -30.84 -24.90
C SER A 54 -17.94 -31.64 -25.64
N GLU A 55 -17.84 -31.66 -26.97
CA GLU A 55 -18.79 -32.39 -27.85
C GLU A 55 -18.90 -33.90 -27.52
N PRO A 56 -17.79 -34.65 -27.34
CA PRO A 56 -17.90 -36.06 -26.97
C PRO A 56 -18.55 -36.28 -25.61
N GLY A 57 -18.35 -35.35 -24.67
CA GLY A 57 -18.93 -35.39 -23.33
C GLY A 57 -20.44 -35.15 -23.35
N ALA A 58 -20.90 -34.19 -24.14
CA ALA A 58 -22.33 -33.92 -24.34
C ALA A 58 -23.04 -35.11 -25.01
N LYS A 59 -22.47 -35.65 -26.09
CA LYS A 59 -23.05 -36.80 -26.80
C LYS A 59 -23.24 -38.02 -25.92
N GLY A 60 -22.23 -38.40 -25.13
CA GLY A 60 -22.32 -39.56 -24.23
C GLY A 60 -23.39 -39.42 -23.14
N ALA A 61 -23.61 -38.21 -22.64
CA ALA A 61 -24.68 -37.94 -21.68
C ALA A 61 -26.06 -38.18 -22.29
N PHE A 62 -26.31 -37.68 -23.52
CA PHE A 62 -27.58 -37.88 -24.21
C PHE A 62 -27.82 -39.33 -24.64
N GLU A 63 -26.79 -40.08 -25.06
CA GLU A 63 -26.91 -41.53 -25.32
C GLU A 63 -27.37 -42.28 -24.07
N ARG A 64 -26.85 -41.93 -22.88
CA ARG A 64 -27.30 -42.49 -21.61
C ARG A 64 -28.77 -42.18 -21.32
N ILE A 65 -29.22 -40.95 -21.57
CA ILE A 65 -30.65 -40.58 -21.43
C ILE A 65 -31.52 -41.43 -22.34
N ARG A 66 -31.12 -41.57 -23.60
CA ARG A 66 -31.86 -42.35 -24.60
C ARG A 66 -32.02 -43.82 -24.17
N ILE A 67 -30.97 -44.41 -23.60
CA ILE A 67 -30.98 -45.80 -23.11
C ILE A 67 -31.85 -45.95 -21.86
N ALA A 68 -31.73 -45.03 -20.89
CA ALA A 68 -32.38 -45.16 -19.58
C ALA A 68 -33.84 -44.68 -19.56
N TYR A 69 -34.17 -43.65 -20.34
CA TYR A 69 -35.46 -42.94 -20.27
C TYR A 69 -36.22 -42.88 -21.61
N GLY A 70 -35.57 -43.25 -22.73
CA GLY A 70 -36.16 -43.20 -24.06
C GLY A 70 -36.02 -41.83 -24.73
N ASN A 71 -36.86 -41.57 -25.74
CA ASN A 71 -36.75 -40.39 -26.61
C ASN A 71 -37.60 -39.18 -26.21
N ARG A 72 -38.49 -39.31 -25.22
CA ARG A 72 -39.41 -38.23 -24.81
C ARG A 72 -38.91 -37.56 -23.53
N ILE A 73 -38.78 -36.24 -23.56
CA ILE A 73 -38.38 -35.40 -22.43
C ILE A 73 -39.48 -34.36 -22.20
N ALA A 74 -40.05 -34.33 -21.00
CA ALA A 74 -41.17 -33.43 -20.70
C ALA A 74 -40.70 -31.98 -20.52
N SER A 75 -39.57 -31.77 -19.86
CA SER A 75 -38.99 -30.42 -19.75
C SER A 75 -37.49 -30.48 -19.50
N VAL A 76 -36.77 -29.49 -20.00
CA VAL A 76 -35.35 -29.26 -19.70
C VAL A 76 -35.20 -27.90 -19.04
N ILE A 77 -34.68 -27.88 -17.81
CA ILE A 77 -34.38 -26.66 -17.06
C ILE A 77 -32.89 -26.37 -17.17
N HIS A 78 -32.56 -25.35 -17.96
CA HIS A 78 -31.18 -24.97 -18.23
C HIS A 78 -30.66 -23.88 -17.27
N LEU A 79 -30.12 -24.30 -16.12
CA LEU A 79 -29.48 -23.43 -15.13
C LEU A 79 -27.95 -23.31 -15.30
N ALA A 80 -27.33 -24.23 -16.05
CA ALA A 80 -25.88 -24.21 -16.23
C ALA A 80 -25.43 -22.98 -17.02
N ALA A 81 -24.69 -22.09 -16.36
CA ALA A 81 -24.10 -20.90 -16.96
C ALA A 81 -22.86 -20.49 -16.17
N TYR A 82 -21.96 -19.74 -16.82
CA TYR A 82 -20.86 -19.10 -16.12
C TYR A 82 -21.32 -17.78 -15.50
N TYR A 83 -20.91 -17.53 -14.26
CA TYR A 83 -21.20 -16.32 -13.50
C TYR A 83 -19.98 -15.95 -12.65
N ASP A 84 -19.50 -14.72 -12.79
CA ASP A 84 -18.47 -14.16 -11.92
C ASP A 84 -18.81 -12.73 -11.48
N LEU A 85 -18.16 -12.30 -10.42
CA LEU A 85 -18.27 -10.96 -9.85
C LEU A 85 -17.02 -10.10 -10.15
N SER A 86 -16.16 -10.57 -11.06
CA SER A 86 -14.96 -9.82 -11.45
C SER A 86 -15.33 -8.57 -12.26
N GLY A 87 -16.39 -8.68 -13.08
CA GLY A 87 -16.80 -7.66 -14.05
C GLY A 87 -15.97 -7.67 -15.34
N GLU A 88 -14.95 -8.54 -15.42
CA GLU A 88 -14.09 -8.66 -16.59
C GLU A 88 -14.71 -9.60 -17.64
N PRO A 89 -14.46 -9.35 -18.94
CA PRO A 89 -14.82 -10.31 -19.97
C PRO A 89 -14.08 -11.64 -19.73
N SER A 90 -14.82 -12.73 -19.73
CA SER A 90 -14.27 -14.08 -19.64
C SER A 90 -14.67 -14.90 -20.87
N PRO A 91 -13.73 -15.65 -21.49
CA PRO A 91 -14.08 -16.55 -22.59
C PRO A 91 -15.07 -17.64 -22.15
N LEU A 92 -15.21 -17.88 -20.85
CA LEU A 92 -16.16 -18.84 -20.30
C LEU A 92 -17.63 -18.43 -20.51
N TYR A 93 -17.94 -17.13 -20.65
CA TYR A 93 -19.28 -16.69 -21.02
C TYR A 93 -19.66 -17.23 -22.40
N GLU A 94 -18.79 -17.07 -23.40
CA GLU A 94 -19.02 -17.60 -24.74
C GLU A 94 -18.97 -19.13 -24.75
N GLN A 95 -17.93 -19.73 -24.15
CA GLN A 95 -17.70 -21.18 -24.23
C GLN A 95 -18.76 -22.02 -23.51
N ILE A 96 -19.18 -21.59 -22.31
CA ILE A 96 -20.10 -22.33 -21.45
C ILE A 96 -21.53 -21.83 -21.64
N THR A 97 -21.77 -20.52 -21.51
CA THR A 97 -23.15 -20.00 -21.52
C THR A 97 -23.72 -19.99 -22.93
N VAL A 98 -23.03 -19.40 -23.91
CA VAL A 98 -23.56 -19.29 -25.29
C VAL A 98 -23.40 -20.61 -26.03
N ARG A 99 -22.17 -21.04 -26.30
CA ARG A 99 -21.87 -22.26 -27.09
C ARG A 99 -22.24 -23.55 -26.38
N GLY A 100 -22.18 -23.57 -25.04
CA GLY A 100 -22.67 -24.73 -24.28
C GLY A 100 -24.17 -24.91 -24.42
N THR A 101 -24.95 -23.81 -24.40
CA THR A 101 -26.39 -23.85 -24.71
C THR A 101 -26.64 -24.31 -26.14
N GLU A 102 -25.83 -23.82 -27.10
CA GLU A 102 -25.92 -24.23 -28.51
C GLU A 102 -25.82 -25.75 -28.67
N ARG A 103 -24.78 -26.37 -28.09
CA ARG A 103 -24.57 -27.82 -28.12
C ARG A 103 -25.68 -28.59 -27.42
N LEU A 104 -26.13 -28.07 -26.27
CA LEU A 104 -27.24 -28.68 -25.54
C LEU A 104 -28.51 -28.72 -26.40
N LEU A 105 -28.87 -27.59 -27.04
CA LEU A 105 -30.01 -27.50 -27.94
C LEU A 105 -29.87 -28.43 -29.16
N GLN A 106 -28.69 -28.49 -29.78
CA GLN A 106 -28.44 -29.36 -30.92
C GLN A 106 -28.73 -30.83 -30.62
N HIS A 107 -28.26 -31.35 -29.47
CA HIS A 107 -28.57 -32.72 -29.08
C HIS A 107 -30.03 -32.91 -28.68
N LEU A 108 -30.66 -31.90 -28.08
CA LEU A 108 -32.09 -31.96 -27.73
C LEU A 108 -33.00 -32.06 -28.96
N GLN A 109 -32.59 -31.55 -30.12
CA GLN A 109 -33.34 -31.71 -31.37
C GLN A 109 -33.46 -33.18 -31.82
N GLU A 110 -32.61 -34.08 -31.32
CA GLU A 110 -32.74 -35.53 -31.57
C GLU A 110 -33.79 -36.22 -30.66
N PHE A 111 -34.42 -35.49 -29.74
CA PHE A 111 -35.42 -35.97 -28.80
C PHE A 111 -36.77 -35.28 -29.04
N GLN A 112 -37.84 -35.91 -28.56
CA GLN A 112 -39.15 -35.28 -28.44
C GLN A 112 -39.19 -34.48 -27.13
N VAL A 113 -38.77 -33.21 -27.19
CA VAL A 113 -38.72 -32.30 -26.05
C VAL A 113 -39.97 -31.42 -26.05
N GLU A 114 -40.79 -31.52 -25.00
CA GLU A 114 -42.04 -30.75 -24.90
C GLU A 114 -41.81 -29.31 -24.43
N GLN A 115 -40.69 -29.03 -23.75
CA GLN A 115 -40.35 -27.69 -23.25
C GLN A 115 -38.86 -27.55 -22.94
N PHE A 116 -38.27 -26.41 -23.29
CA PHE A 116 -36.94 -26.01 -22.88
C PHE A 116 -36.99 -24.67 -22.14
N ILE A 117 -36.61 -24.66 -20.86
CA ILE A 117 -36.60 -23.48 -20.01
C ILE A 117 -35.16 -23.00 -19.84
N PHE A 118 -34.86 -21.80 -20.33
CA PHE A 118 -33.57 -21.15 -20.11
C PHE A 118 -33.66 -20.14 -18.97
N THR A 119 -32.73 -20.23 -18.03
CA THR A 119 -32.68 -19.30 -16.90
C THR A 119 -31.83 -18.08 -17.26
N SER A 120 -32.52 -17.01 -17.63
CA SER A 120 -31.97 -15.68 -17.88
C SER A 120 -32.04 -14.81 -16.59
N THR A 121 -31.87 -13.50 -16.72
CA THR A 121 -31.87 -12.55 -15.60
C THR A 121 -32.69 -11.31 -15.94
N MET A 122 -33.31 -10.68 -14.94
CA MET A 122 -33.96 -9.37 -15.12
C MET A 122 -32.96 -8.26 -15.52
N LEU A 123 -31.66 -8.44 -15.19
CA LEU A 123 -30.59 -7.47 -15.47
C LEU A 123 -30.29 -7.29 -16.97
N VAL A 124 -30.97 -8.02 -17.85
CA VAL A 124 -30.93 -7.76 -19.29
C VAL A 124 -31.71 -6.51 -19.67
N HIS A 125 -32.68 -6.09 -18.86
CA HIS A 125 -33.51 -4.92 -19.12
C HIS A 125 -32.79 -3.61 -18.83
N ALA A 126 -33.22 -2.55 -19.51
CA ALA A 126 -32.86 -1.19 -19.15
C ALA A 126 -33.43 -0.84 -17.76
N PRO A 127 -32.65 -0.19 -16.89
CA PRO A 127 -33.14 0.27 -15.59
C PRO A 127 -34.18 1.39 -15.78
N VAL A 128 -35.04 1.52 -14.78
CA VAL A 128 -36.14 2.50 -14.74
C VAL A 128 -36.00 3.41 -13.52
N GLU A 129 -36.84 4.43 -13.40
CA GLU A 129 -36.89 5.27 -12.20
C GLU A 129 -37.82 4.69 -11.13
N PRO A 130 -37.60 4.98 -9.83
CA PRO A 130 -38.52 4.55 -8.76
C PRO A 130 -39.98 4.87 -9.05
N GLY A 131 -40.84 3.85 -8.96
CA GLY A 131 -42.28 3.94 -9.28
C GLY A 131 -42.64 3.57 -10.73
N GLN A 132 -41.66 3.28 -11.58
CA GLN A 132 -41.87 2.68 -12.90
C GLN A 132 -41.56 1.17 -12.83
N ARG A 133 -42.29 0.38 -13.62
CA ARG A 133 -42.13 -1.08 -13.67
C ARG A 133 -41.69 -1.56 -15.03
N ILE A 134 -40.81 -2.56 -15.04
CA ILE A 134 -40.43 -3.30 -16.25
C ILE A 134 -41.31 -4.52 -16.42
N ASN A 135 -41.70 -4.78 -17.67
CA ASN A 135 -42.32 -6.02 -18.12
C ASN A 135 -41.42 -6.70 -19.16
N GLU A 136 -41.82 -7.86 -19.66
CA GLU A 136 -40.96 -8.67 -20.55
C GLU A 136 -40.66 -8.02 -21.91
N ASP A 137 -41.49 -7.05 -22.33
CA ASP A 137 -41.36 -6.30 -23.58
C ASP A 137 -40.60 -4.97 -23.39
N SER A 138 -40.20 -4.66 -22.16
CA SER A 138 -39.42 -3.46 -21.85
C SER A 138 -38.03 -3.51 -22.51
N PRO A 139 -37.41 -2.36 -22.81
CA PRO A 139 -36.12 -2.30 -23.50
C PRO A 139 -35.04 -3.15 -22.82
N ILE A 140 -34.14 -3.70 -23.64
CA ILE A 140 -32.99 -4.52 -23.22
C ILE A 140 -31.72 -3.65 -23.31
N ASP A 141 -30.96 -3.54 -22.22
CA ASP A 141 -29.71 -2.75 -22.10
C ASP A 141 -28.73 -3.45 -21.14
N PRO A 142 -28.06 -4.54 -21.56
CA PRO A 142 -27.15 -5.30 -20.71
C PRO A 142 -25.86 -4.51 -20.47
N LYS A 143 -25.66 -4.02 -19.24
CA LYS A 143 -24.55 -3.09 -18.93
C LYS A 143 -23.17 -3.72 -18.69
N TRP A 144 -23.09 -5.05 -18.55
CA TRP A 144 -21.86 -5.75 -18.18
C TRP A 144 -21.83 -7.18 -18.76
N PRO A 145 -20.68 -7.89 -18.75
CA PRO A 145 -20.51 -9.14 -19.49
C PRO A 145 -21.52 -10.25 -19.14
N TYR A 146 -21.95 -10.35 -17.88
CA TYR A 146 -22.89 -11.39 -17.47
C TYR A 146 -24.29 -11.26 -18.11
N PRO A 147 -25.05 -10.15 -17.95
CA PRO A 147 -26.32 -10.00 -18.66
C PRO A 147 -26.18 -10.01 -20.18
N LEU A 148 -25.07 -9.51 -20.71
CA LEU A 148 -24.80 -9.56 -22.15
C LEU A 148 -24.78 -11.01 -22.65
N SER A 149 -24.05 -11.91 -21.96
CA SER A 149 -24.02 -13.33 -22.30
C SER A 149 -25.41 -13.98 -22.25
N LYS A 150 -26.29 -13.52 -21.36
CA LYS A 150 -27.68 -14.00 -21.27
C LYS A 150 -28.52 -13.50 -22.45
N VAL A 151 -28.39 -12.24 -22.87
CA VAL A 151 -29.06 -11.70 -24.07
C VAL A 151 -28.61 -12.41 -25.34
N GLU A 152 -27.31 -12.67 -25.47
CA GLU A 152 -26.74 -13.42 -26.59
C GLU A 152 -27.29 -14.85 -26.63
N THR A 153 -27.37 -15.50 -25.46
CA THR A 153 -27.91 -16.85 -25.34
C THR A 153 -29.42 -16.89 -25.62
N GLU A 154 -30.20 -15.93 -25.12
CA GLU A 154 -31.64 -15.81 -25.46
C GLU A 154 -31.82 -15.67 -26.99
N SER A 155 -30.97 -14.86 -27.64
CA SER A 155 -31.01 -14.64 -29.09
C SER A 155 -30.61 -15.90 -29.86
N LEU A 156 -29.63 -16.65 -29.36
CA LEU A 156 -29.23 -17.94 -29.91
C LEU A 156 -30.36 -18.96 -29.81
N ILE A 157 -31.00 -19.09 -28.64
CA ILE A 157 -32.10 -20.02 -28.40
C ILE A 157 -33.25 -19.72 -29.37
N ARG A 158 -33.69 -18.46 -29.47
CA ARG A 158 -34.75 -18.04 -30.42
C ARG A 158 -34.43 -18.39 -31.88
N LYS A 159 -33.15 -18.45 -32.26
CA LYS A 159 -32.73 -18.81 -33.62
C LYS A 159 -32.61 -20.32 -33.85
N GLN A 160 -32.36 -21.10 -32.80
CA GLN A 160 -31.95 -22.51 -32.94
C GLN A 160 -32.84 -23.51 -32.20
N HIS A 161 -33.91 -23.07 -31.52
CA HIS A 161 -34.80 -23.99 -30.79
C HIS A 161 -35.61 -24.93 -31.72
N GLY A 162 -35.77 -24.58 -33.00
CA GLY A 162 -36.52 -25.40 -33.96
C GLY A 162 -37.97 -25.56 -33.53
N GLU A 163 -38.44 -26.80 -33.45
CA GLU A 163 -39.82 -27.12 -33.03
C GLU A 163 -39.98 -27.22 -31.50
N ILE A 164 -38.89 -27.05 -30.72
CA ILE A 164 -38.94 -27.19 -29.26
C ILE A 164 -39.56 -25.92 -28.66
N PRO A 165 -40.67 -26.00 -27.89
CA PRO A 165 -41.21 -24.86 -27.18
C PRO A 165 -40.22 -24.33 -26.13
N ILE A 166 -40.03 -23.01 -26.07
CA ILE A 166 -39.05 -22.36 -25.18
C ILE A 166 -39.69 -21.42 -24.17
N VAL A 167 -39.12 -21.41 -22.96
CA VAL A 167 -39.39 -20.42 -21.93
C VAL A 167 -38.09 -19.73 -21.53
N LEU A 168 -38.00 -18.42 -21.77
CA LEU A 168 -36.89 -17.57 -21.36
C LEU A 168 -37.24 -16.92 -20.03
N LEU A 169 -36.79 -17.53 -18.94
CA LEU A 169 -37.15 -17.17 -17.58
C LEU A 169 -36.17 -16.12 -17.04
N ARG A 170 -36.56 -14.85 -17.00
CA ARG A 170 -35.76 -13.74 -16.49
C ARG A 170 -35.97 -13.62 -14.98
N LEU A 171 -35.07 -14.23 -14.22
CA LEU A 171 -35.13 -14.22 -12.75
C LEU A 171 -34.62 -12.90 -12.17
N ALA A 172 -35.30 -12.45 -11.11
CA ALA A 172 -34.77 -11.45 -10.18
C ALA A 172 -33.65 -12.03 -9.30
N GLY A 173 -33.08 -11.22 -8.40
CA GLY A 173 -32.03 -11.67 -7.48
C GLY A 173 -32.52 -12.80 -6.56
N VAL A 174 -32.07 -14.03 -6.79
CA VAL A 174 -32.51 -15.19 -5.98
C VAL A 174 -31.86 -15.13 -4.59
N TYR A 175 -32.66 -15.36 -3.55
CA TYR A 175 -32.21 -15.50 -2.15
C TYR A 175 -32.99 -16.61 -1.43
N ASP A 176 -32.56 -16.94 -0.22
CA ASP A 176 -33.26 -17.84 0.70
C ASP A 176 -33.19 -17.32 2.15
N ASP A 177 -33.75 -18.06 3.11
CA ASP A 177 -33.70 -17.76 4.54
C ASP A 177 -32.27 -17.66 5.12
N ARG A 178 -31.26 -18.22 4.42
CA ARG A 178 -29.83 -18.13 4.79
C ARG A 178 -29.12 -16.98 4.05
N CYS A 179 -29.87 -16.16 3.32
CA CYS A 179 -29.42 -15.00 2.56
C CYS A 179 -28.40 -15.33 1.46
N ARG A 180 -28.48 -16.54 0.86
CA ARG A 180 -27.56 -16.95 -0.22
C ARG A 180 -27.75 -16.12 -1.49
N ASN A 181 -27.18 -14.93 -1.46
CA ASN A 181 -27.13 -13.91 -2.49
C ASN A 181 -25.89 -13.04 -2.24
N ALA A 182 -24.96 -12.98 -3.19
CA ALA A 182 -23.64 -12.39 -2.94
C ALA A 182 -23.69 -10.90 -2.57
N PHE A 183 -24.59 -10.12 -3.16
CA PHE A 183 -24.68 -8.68 -2.90
C PHE A 183 -25.39 -8.39 -1.58
N LEU A 184 -26.54 -9.03 -1.34
CA LEU A 184 -27.31 -8.84 -0.12
C LEU A 184 -26.55 -9.33 1.13
N SER A 185 -25.91 -10.50 1.05
CA SER A 185 -25.13 -11.05 2.17
C SER A 185 -23.92 -10.17 2.53
N GLN A 186 -23.22 -9.62 1.55
CA GLN A 186 -22.10 -8.68 1.78
C GLN A 186 -22.57 -7.38 2.42
N GLN A 187 -23.71 -6.84 1.99
CA GLN A 187 -24.30 -5.66 2.60
C GLN A 187 -24.63 -5.90 4.08
N ILE A 188 -25.31 -7.03 4.40
CA ILE A 188 -25.66 -7.40 5.77
C ILE A 188 -24.42 -7.68 6.62
N ALA A 189 -23.40 -8.36 6.07
CA ALA A 189 -22.17 -8.67 6.78
C ALA A 189 -21.40 -7.40 7.20
N ARG A 190 -21.30 -6.40 6.33
CA ARG A 190 -20.63 -5.13 6.66
C ARG A 190 -21.33 -4.38 7.79
N ILE A 191 -22.66 -4.44 7.82
CA ILE A 191 -23.47 -3.89 8.92
C ILE A 191 -23.22 -4.70 10.20
N TYR A 192 -23.25 -6.04 10.12
CA TYR A 192 -22.95 -6.94 11.26
C TYR A 192 -21.59 -6.62 11.89
N GLU A 193 -20.56 -6.47 11.05
CA GLU A 193 -19.17 -6.17 11.44
C GLU A 193 -18.94 -4.71 11.87
N ARG A 194 -19.97 -3.85 11.80
CA ARG A 194 -19.90 -2.40 12.07
C ARG A 194 -18.79 -1.70 11.27
N GLN A 195 -18.60 -2.10 10.01
CA GLN A 195 -17.62 -1.45 9.14
C GLN A 195 -18.07 -0.01 8.82
N ILE A 196 -17.13 0.94 8.78
CA ILE A 196 -17.42 2.34 8.39
C ILE A 196 -18.05 2.39 6.99
N LEU A 197 -17.59 1.51 6.08
CA LEU A 197 -18.14 1.39 4.72
C LEU A 197 -19.63 0.97 4.69
N SER A 198 -20.18 0.43 5.78
CA SER A 198 -21.62 0.12 5.88
C SER A 198 -22.52 1.35 6.06
N HIS A 199 -21.94 2.53 6.27
CA HIS A 199 -22.67 3.80 6.33
C HIS A 199 -22.56 4.60 5.04
N LEU A 200 -21.86 4.08 4.02
CA LEU A 200 -21.58 4.80 2.79
C LEU A 200 -22.15 4.04 1.59
N TYR A 201 -22.91 4.73 0.73
CA TYR A 201 -23.47 4.17 -0.50
C TYR A 201 -23.09 5.02 -1.73
N PRO A 202 -22.60 4.42 -2.83
CA PRO A 202 -22.02 5.17 -3.94
C PRO A 202 -23.03 5.55 -5.04
N GLY A 203 -24.26 5.93 -4.65
CA GLY A 203 -25.36 6.26 -5.56
C GLY A 203 -26.63 6.73 -4.83
N ASP A 204 -27.74 6.84 -5.55
CA ASP A 204 -29.05 7.24 -5.04
C ASP A 204 -29.65 6.14 -4.15
N LEU A 205 -29.90 6.49 -2.89
CA LEU A 205 -30.40 5.59 -1.86
C LEU A 205 -31.84 5.11 -2.07
N LYS A 206 -32.63 5.79 -2.90
CA LYS A 206 -34.03 5.44 -3.19
C LYS A 206 -34.14 4.30 -4.20
N ARG A 207 -33.04 3.96 -4.88
CA ARG A 207 -32.98 2.91 -5.89
C ARG A 207 -32.77 1.54 -5.25
N GLY A 208 -32.92 0.48 -6.04
CA GLY A 208 -32.95 -0.89 -5.54
C GLY A 208 -33.20 -1.90 -6.65
N GLN A 209 -32.98 -3.17 -6.35
CA GLN A 209 -33.17 -4.28 -7.29
C GLN A 209 -34.25 -5.23 -6.78
N ALA A 210 -35.09 -5.75 -7.67
CA ALA A 210 -36.02 -6.81 -7.33
C ALA A 210 -35.30 -8.11 -6.95
N PHE A 211 -35.89 -8.83 -5.99
CA PHE A 211 -35.42 -10.12 -5.53
C PHE A 211 -36.49 -11.20 -5.72
N VAL A 212 -36.15 -12.47 -5.48
CA VAL A 212 -37.09 -13.57 -5.45
C VAL A 212 -36.63 -14.66 -4.50
N HIS A 213 -37.53 -15.19 -3.69
CA HIS A 213 -37.19 -16.31 -2.81
C HIS A 213 -37.05 -17.61 -3.60
N LEU A 214 -36.09 -18.47 -3.23
CA LEU A 214 -35.78 -19.72 -3.92
C LEU A 214 -36.99 -20.67 -4.02
N ASP A 215 -37.81 -20.74 -2.98
CA ASP A 215 -39.02 -21.57 -2.99
C ASP A 215 -40.06 -21.07 -3.99
N ASP A 216 -40.16 -19.74 -4.16
CA ASP A 216 -41.06 -19.15 -5.14
C ASP A 216 -40.57 -19.36 -6.57
N VAL A 217 -39.25 -19.40 -6.80
CA VAL A 217 -38.66 -19.83 -8.08
C VAL A 217 -39.02 -21.29 -8.37
N GLY A 218 -38.94 -22.16 -7.36
CA GLY A 218 -39.32 -23.57 -7.47
C GLY A 218 -40.79 -23.74 -7.85
N GLU A 219 -41.68 -23.01 -7.19
CA GLU A 219 -43.11 -23.00 -7.51
C GLU A 219 -43.39 -22.45 -8.92
N ALA A 220 -42.68 -21.40 -9.36
CA ALA A 220 -42.81 -20.85 -10.70
C ALA A 220 -42.47 -21.91 -11.76
N LEU A 221 -41.30 -22.54 -11.62
CA LEU A 221 -40.83 -23.57 -12.54
C LEU A 221 -41.75 -24.80 -12.54
N PHE A 222 -42.25 -25.21 -11.38
CA PHE A 222 -43.20 -26.31 -11.27
C PHE A 222 -44.46 -26.04 -12.11
N ARG A 223 -45.09 -24.87 -11.93
CA ARG A 223 -46.29 -24.47 -12.68
C ARG A 223 -46.03 -24.33 -14.18
N ILE A 224 -44.85 -23.83 -14.56
CA ILE A 224 -44.45 -23.73 -15.98
C ILE A 224 -44.36 -25.11 -16.63
N ILE A 225 -43.88 -26.12 -15.91
CA ILE A 225 -43.78 -27.50 -16.40
C ILE A 225 -45.17 -28.16 -16.47
N GLU A 226 -46.02 -27.96 -15.47
CA GLU A 226 -47.38 -28.49 -15.48
C GLU A 226 -48.21 -27.93 -16.64
N LYS A 227 -48.09 -26.62 -16.89
CA LYS A 227 -48.81 -25.91 -17.94
C LYS A 227 -48.11 -25.91 -19.30
N ARG A 228 -47.02 -26.66 -19.47
CA ARG A 228 -46.17 -26.58 -20.69
C ARG A 228 -46.93 -26.74 -22.02
N ASN A 229 -48.04 -27.50 -22.02
CA ASN A 229 -48.88 -27.71 -23.21
C ASN A 229 -49.92 -26.60 -23.46
N GLU A 230 -50.09 -25.67 -22.50
CA GLU A 230 -51.00 -24.53 -22.56
C GLU A 230 -50.26 -23.21 -22.80
N LEU A 231 -48.93 -23.20 -22.63
CA LEU A 231 -48.10 -22.00 -22.80
C LEU A 231 -47.82 -21.73 -24.30
N PRO A 232 -47.60 -20.45 -24.67
CA PRO A 232 -47.13 -20.11 -26.01
C PRO A 232 -45.82 -20.84 -26.37
N PRO A 233 -45.60 -21.19 -27.66
CA PRO A 233 -44.37 -21.87 -28.09
C PRO A 233 -43.08 -21.11 -27.77
N GLU A 234 -43.14 -19.78 -27.77
CA GLU A 234 -42.06 -18.93 -27.27
C GLU A 234 -42.61 -18.01 -26.18
N LEU A 235 -42.07 -18.14 -24.97
CA LEU A 235 -42.49 -17.32 -23.83
C LEU A 235 -41.28 -16.70 -23.14
N SER A 236 -41.22 -15.37 -23.08
CA SER A 236 -40.36 -14.68 -22.11
C SER A 236 -41.18 -14.34 -20.88
N LEU A 237 -40.60 -14.56 -19.69
CA LEU A 237 -41.31 -14.39 -18.42
C LEU A 237 -40.40 -13.80 -17.33
N LEU A 238 -40.86 -12.73 -16.67
CA LEU A 238 -40.22 -12.19 -15.47
C LEU A 238 -40.73 -12.91 -14.23
N VAL A 239 -39.81 -13.31 -13.36
CA VAL A 239 -40.11 -13.94 -12.07
C VAL A 239 -39.32 -13.23 -10.99
N GLY A 240 -40.06 -12.56 -10.10
CA GLY A 240 -39.52 -11.79 -8.99
C GLY A 240 -40.56 -11.28 -8.03
N GLU A 241 -40.17 -10.35 -7.18
CA GLU A 241 -41.08 -9.61 -6.30
C GLU A 241 -41.63 -8.37 -7.01
N PRO A 242 -42.92 -8.03 -6.79
CA PRO A 242 -43.56 -6.88 -7.44
C PRO A 242 -43.17 -5.54 -6.79
N GLU A 243 -42.65 -5.56 -5.58
CA GLU A 243 -42.17 -4.39 -4.84
C GLU A 243 -40.66 -4.52 -4.64
N THR A 244 -39.92 -3.45 -4.89
CA THR A 244 -38.47 -3.41 -4.75
C THR A 244 -38.09 -2.53 -3.58
N LEU A 245 -37.39 -3.12 -2.61
CA LEU A 245 -36.83 -2.36 -1.49
C LEU A 245 -35.71 -1.44 -1.99
N SER A 246 -35.67 -0.22 -1.45
CA SER A 246 -34.55 0.67 -1.69
C SER A 246 -33.30 0.21 -0.92
N TYR A 247 -32.12 0.59 -1.39
CA TYR A 247 -30.87 0.27 -0.70
C TYR A 247 -30.83 0.87 0.71
N ASP A 248 -31.39 2.06 0.91
CA ASP A 248 -31.55 2.67 2.25
C ASP A 248 -32.45 1.84 3.15
N GLU A 249 -33.58 1.36 2.63
CA GLU A 249 -34.53 0.58 3.42
C GLU A 249 -33.94 -0.76 3.84
N VAL A 250 -33.20 -1.44 2.96
CA VAL A 250 -32.47 -2.67 3.30
C VAL A 250 -31.43 -2.40 4.39
N GLN A 251 -30.64 -1.32 4.28
CA GLN A 251 -29.60 -1.00 5.27
C GLN A 251 -30.18 -0.60 6.62
N ARG A 252 -31.15 0.31 6.66
CA ARG A 252 -31.82 0.75 7.90
C ARG A 252 -32.48 -0.41 8.61
N THR A 253 -33.24 -1.23 7.86
CA THR A 253 -33.93 -2.39 8.43
C THR A 253 -32.93 -3.40 8.97
N SER A 254 -31.85 -3.66 8.23
CA SER A 254 -30.81 -4.60 8.67
C SER A 254 -30.08 -4.10 9.92
N GLY A 255 -29.67 -2.83 9.97
CA GLY A 255 -28.98 -2.28 11.14
C GLY A 255 -29.87 -2.19 12.38
N ARG A 256 -31.17 -1.86 12.21
CA ARG A 256 -32.15 -1.92 13.32
C ARG A 256 -32.31 -3.33 13.86
N LEU A 257 -32.45 -4.33 12.98
CA LEU A 257 -32.62 -5.73 13.37
C LEU A 257 -31.34 -6.33 13.96
N LEU A 258 -30.17 -5.91 13.49
CA LEU A 258 -28.87 -6.38 13.96
C LEU A 258 -28.46 -5.76 15.29
N HIS A 259 -28.50 -4.43 15.38
CA HIS A 259 -27.88 -3.67 16.47
C HIS A 259 -28.89 -2.93 17.35
N GLY A 260 -30.18 -2.84 16.95
CA GLY A 260 -31.18 -2.06 17.68
C GLY A 260 -31.03 -0.54 17.51
N GLU A 261 -30.21 -0.10 16.56
CA GLU A 261 -29.88 1.31 16.29
C GLU A 261 -30.43 1.73 14.92
N GLU A 262 -30.76 3.01 14.75
CA GLU A 262 -31.05 3.56 13.42
C GLU A 262 -29.75 3.60 12.61
N TRP A 263 -29.72 2.90 11.48
CA TRP A 263 -28.53 2.78 10.65
C TRP A 263 -28.54 3.81 9.53
N GLU A 264 -27.95 4.97 9.79
CA GLU A 264 -27.92 6.05 8.81
C GLU A 264 -26.92 5.75 7.68
N THR A 265 -27.43 5.75 6.45
CA THR A 265 -26.62 5.57 5.24
C THR A 265 -26.46 6.93 4.55
N HIS A 266 -25.23 7.25 4.15
CA HIS A 266 -24.87 8.50 3.49
C HIS A 266 -24.47 8.24 2.04
N GLU A 267 -25.02 9.04 1.13
CA GLU A 267 -24.63 9.04 -0.27
C GLU A 267 -23.23 9.64 -0.42
N ILE A 268 -22.36 8.97 -1.18
CA ILE A 268 -21.06 9.49 -1.56
C ILE A 268 -20.96 9.64 -3.08
N PRO A 269 -20.28 10.69 -3.59
CA PRO A 269 -20.08 10.84 -5.02
C PRO A 269 -19.38 9.62 -5.63
N LYS A 270 -19.87 9.15 -6.79
CA LYS A 270 -19.27 8.00 -7.52
C LYS A 270 -17.76 8.11 -7.70
N ALA A 271 -17.25 9.32 -7.97
CA ALA A 271 -15.81 9.57 -8.11
C ALA A 271 -15.03 9.28 -6.81
N ALA A 272 -15.57 9.70 -5.66
CA ALA A 272 -14.97 9.41 -4.35
C ALA A 272 -15.01 7.92 -4.05
N ALA A 273 -16.14 7.25 -4.34
CA ALA A 273 -16.28 5.81 -4.17
C ALA A 273 -15.30 5.01 -5.04
N LYS A 274 -15.16 5.36 -6.32
CA LYS A 274 -14.19 4.74 -7.23
C LYS A 274 -12.75 4.94 -6.77
N THR A 275 -12.41 6.14 -6.31
CA THR A 275 -11.09 6.44 -5.77
C THR A 275 -10.81 5.63 -4.50
N GLY A 276 -11.79 5.51 -3.61
CA GLY A 276 -11.69 4.67 -2.41
C GLY A 276 -11.50 3.19 -2.74
N ALA A 277 -12.31 2.65 -3.67
CA ALA A 277 -12.17 1.27 -4.14
C ALA A 277 -10.83 1.02 -4.85
N TRP A 278 -10.32 2.00 -5.60
CA TRP A 278 -9.00 1.96 -6.22
C TRP A 278 -7.88 1.97 -5.18
N ILE A 279 -7.95 2.83 -4.17
CA ILE A 279 -6.98 2.84 -3.06
C ILE A 279 -7.00 1.50 -2.32
N GLN A 280 -8.18 0.96 -2.03
CA GLN A 280 -8.31 -0.31 -1.32
C GLN A 280 -7.77 -1.49 -2.14
N GLY A 281 -8.12 -1.57 -3.43
CA GLY A 281 -7.70 -2.63 -4.34
C GLY A 281 -6.24 -2.54 -4.79
N ASP A 282 -5.81 -1.39 -5.32
CA ASP A 282 -4.53 -1.26 -6.00
C ASP A 282 -3.40 -0.79 -5.06
N LEU A 283 -3.71 0.02 -4.04
CA LEU A 283 -2.71 0.54 -3.10
C LEU A 283 -2.57 -0.32 -1.84
N LEU A 284 -3.69 -0.75 -1.24
CA LEU A 284 -3.70 -1.52 0.01
C LEU A 284 -3.74 -3.05 -0.21
N GLN A 285 -4.01 -3.51 -1.44
CA GLN A 285 -4.15 -4.93 -1.81
C GLN A 285 -5.16 -5.71 -0.95
N GLU A 286 -6.15 -5.02 -0.40
CA GLU A 286 -7.36 -5.69 0.04
C GLU A 286 -8.16 -6.00 -1.22
N GLU A 287 -8.81 -7.15 -1.34
CA GLU A 287 -9.78 -7.35 -2.43
C GLU A 287 -11.10 -6.71 -2.02
N PRO A 288 -11.43 -5.46 -2.42
CA PRO A 288 -12.69 -4.90 -2.02
C PRO A 288 -13.79 -5.65 -2.76
N PHE A 289 -14.85 -6.04 -2.05
CA PHE A 289 -16.03 -6.62 -2.69
C PHE A 289 -16.68 -5.62 -3.66
N ILE A 290 -16.72 -4.33 -3.29
CA ILE A 290 -17.18 -3.27 -4.22
C ILE A 290 -16.06 -3.00 -5.21
N LYS A 291 -16.30 -3.36 -6.48
CA LYS A 291 -15.41 -3.04 -7.59
C LYS A 291 -15.80 -1.71 -8.24
N PRO A 292 -14.87 -0.99 -8.91
CA PRO A 292 -15.17 0.28 -9.57
C PRO A 292 -16.33 0.20 -10.58
N TRP A 293 -16.47 -0.91 -11.30
CA TRP A 293 -17.57 -1.11 -12.25
C TRP A 293 -18.94 -1.24 -11.55
N MET A 294 -18.99 -1.77 -10.32
CA MET A 294 -20.25 -1.87 -9.55
C MET A 294 -20.80 -0.48 -9.20
N VAL A 295 -19.91 0.50 -9.00
CA VAL A 295 -20.26 1.90 -8.70
C VAL A 295 -20.96 2.56 -9.88
N ASP A 296 -20.65 2.17 -11.12
CA ASP A 296 -21.29 2.75 -12.30
C ASP A 296 -22.79 2.47 -12.35
N PHE A 297 -23.18 1.30 -11.85
CA PHE A 297 -24.56 0.79 -11.84
C PHE A 297 -25.26 0.93 -10.48
N ALA A 298 -24.65 1.63 -9.52
CA ALA A 298 -25.22 1.82 -8.19
C ALA A 298 -26.58 2.56 -8.22
N ASP A 299 -26.82 3.32 -9.30
CA ASP A 299 -28.08 4.03 -9.55
C ASP A 299 -29.07 3.21 -10.41
N ASP A 300 -28.86 1.92 -10.62
CA ASP A 300 -29.83 1.15 -11.40
C ASP A 300 -31.00 0.72 -10.51
N HIS A 301 -32.22 0.92 -11.01
CA HIS A 301 -33.45 0.53 -10.33
C HIS A 301 -34.30 -0.39 -11.20
N TYR A 302 -34.82 -1.45 -10.59
CA TYR A 302 -35.60 -2.49 -11.23
C TYR A 302 -36.80 -2.85 -10.37
N GLU A 303 -38.01 -2.50 -10.80
CA GLU A 303 -39.28 -2.93 -10.21
C GLU A 303 -40.07 -3.70 -11.27
N LEU A 304 -40.73 -4.81 -10.92
CA LEU A 304 -41.27 -5.76 -11.91
C LEU A 304 -42.80 -5.70 -12.02
N ASP A 305 -43.30 -5.74 -13.26
CA ASP A 305 -44.69 -6.06 -13.57
C ASP A 305 -44.84 -7.57 -13.83
N LEU A 306 -45.48 -8.26 -12.89
CA LEU A 306 -45.65 -9.72 -12.91
C LEU A 306 -46.99 -10.16 -13.54
N THR A 307 -47.68 -9.27 -14.26
CA THR A 307 -49.00 -9.56 -14.85
C THR A 307 -48.96 -10.79 -15.77
N ARG A 308 -47.89 -10.97 -16.55
CA ARG A 308 -47.75 -12.14 -17.45
C ARG A 308 -47.61 -13.46 -16.69
N ALA A 309 -46.82 -13.48 -15.61
CA ALA A 309 -46.69 -14.65 -14.74
C ALA A 309 -48.00 -15.03 -14.04
N ARG A 310 -48.78 -14.03 -13.61
CA ARG A 310 -50.10 -14.24 -13.03
C ARG A 310 -51.11 -14.79 -14.02
N THR A 311 -51.15 -14.22 -15.22
CA THR A 311 -52.18 -14.55 -16.21
C THR A 311 -51.92 -15.87 -16.94
N LEU A 312 -50.68 -16.12 -17.38
CA LEU A 312 -50.35 -17.32 -18.14
C LEU A 312 -50.03 -18.51 -17.23
N VAL A 313 -49.20 -18.29 -16.21
CA VAL A 313 -48.74 -19.38 -15.33
C VAL A 313 -49.64 -19.52 -14.10
N GLY A 314 -50.30 -18.45 -13.64
CA GLY A 314 -51.02 -18.46 -12.37
C GLY A 314 -50.08 -18.43 -11.18
N TRP A 315 -48.95 -17.71 -11.29
CA TRP A 315 -47.93 -17.63 -10.26
C TRP A 315 -47.86 -16.22 -9.65
N GLU A 316 -47.69 -16.17 -8.33
CA GLU A 316 -47.34 -14.99 -7.54
C GLU A 316 -46.35 -15.40 -6.44
N PRO A 317 -45.40 -14.52 -6.05
CA PRO A 317 -44.47 -14.82 -4.97
C PRO A 317 -45.20 -14.90 -3.63
N LYS A 318 -44.87 -15.89 -2.81
CA LYS A 318 -45.40 -16.04 -1.45
C LYS A 318 -44.51 -15.39 -0.40
N HIS A 319 -43.24 -15.18 -0.74
CA HIS A 319 -42.24 -14.57 0.11
C HIS A 319 -41.86 -13.20 -0.43
N LEU A 320 -41.69 -12.23 0.48
CA LEU A 320 -41.21 -10.89 0.18
C LEU A 320 -39.94 -10.64 0.98
N LEU A 321 -38.95 -9.99 0.39
CA LEU A 321 -37.67 -9.73 1.03
C LEU A 321 -37.85 -8.95 2.33
N ARG A 322 -38.75 -7.96 2.31
CA ARG A 322 -39.15 -7.16 3.48
C ARG A 322 -39.55 -8.04 4.68
N ALA A 323 -40.34 -9.09 4.42
CA ALA A 323 -40.83 -10.01 5.45
C ALA A 323 -39.80 -11.08 5.83
N THR A 324 -38.85 -11.37 4.93
CA THR A 324 -37.83 -12.42 5.11
C THR A 324 -36.55 -11.88 5.77
N LEU A 325 -36.29 -10.56 5.71
CA LEU A 325 -35.14 -9.92 6.38
C LEU A 325 -35.01 -10.29 7.88
N PRO A 326 -36.08 -10.29 8.70
CA PRO A 326 -36.01 -10.77 10.08
C PRO A 326 -35.57 -12.22 10.22
N VAL A 327 -35.99 -13.10 9.29
CA VAL A 327 -35.61 -14.53 9.28
C VAL A 327 -34.13 -14.66 8.94
N ILE A 328 -33.67 -13.97 7.90
CA ILE A 328 -32.26 -13.90 7.50
C ILE A 328 -31.36 -13.45 8.65
N ILE A 329 -31.77 -12.38 9.34
CA ILE A 329 -30.99 -11.81 10.44
C ILE A 329 -31.04 -12.71 11.67
N GLY A 330 -32.18 -13.36 11.93
CA GLY A 330 -32.28 -14.41 12.95
C GLY A 330 -31.31 -15.56 12.68
N ALA A 331 -31.23 -16.04 11.43
CA ALA A 331 -30.31 -17.08 11.03
C ALA A 331 -28.84 -16.67 11.24
N LEU A 332 -28.46 -15.45 10.83
CA LEU A 332 -27.12 -14.88 11.06
C LEU A 332 -26.79 -14.81 12.56
N LYS A 333 -27.70 -14.29 13.39
CA LYS A 333 -27.47 -14.19 14.84
C LYS A 333 -27.38 -15.55 15.53
N SER A 334 -28.11 -16.55 15.03
CA SER A 334 -28.13 -17.89 15.63
C SER A 334 -26.84 -18.68 15.40
N ASP A 335 -26.23 -18.54 14.21
CA ASP A 335 -24.98 -19.21 13.86
C ASP A 335 -24.20 -18.36 12.83
N PRO A 336 -23.43 -17.36 13.30
CA PRO A 336 -22.69 -16.46 12.43
C PRO A 336 -21.66 -17.19 11.56
N VAL A 337 -21.00 -18.21 12.12
CA VAL A 337 -19.94 -18.94 11.43
C VAL A 337 -20.50 -19.75 10.26
N ALA A 338 -21.61 -20.47 10.46
CA ALA A 338 -22.27 -21.18 9.37
C ALA A 338 -22.86 -20.21 8.35
N TRP A 339 -23.47 -19.10 8.78
CA TRP A 339 -24.02 -18.10 7.86
C TRP A 339 -22.94 -17.49 6.97
N TYR A 340 -21.77 -17.13 7.53
CA TYR A 340 -20.64 -16.62 6.74
C TYR A 340 -20.12 -17.67 5.76
N ARG A 341 -20.02 -18.93 6.19
CA ARG A 341 -19.60 -20.04 5.32
C ARG A 341 -20.56 -20.26 4.16
N ASP A 342 -21.86 -20.30 4.44
CA ASP A 342 -22.93 -20.50 3.45
C ASP A 342 -22.95 -19.38 2.40
N ASN A 343 -22.54 -18.17 2.80
CA ASN A 343 -22.44 -16.98 1.95
C ASN A 343 -21.04 -16.73 1.36
N LYS A 344 -20.11 -17.68 1.49
CA LYS A 344 -18.71 -17.57 1.00
C LYS A 344 -17.96 -16.34 1.53
N LEU A 345 -18.32 -15.88 2.72
CA LEU A 345 -17.62 -14.84 3.48
C LEU A 345 -16.56 -15.47 4.38
N ASN A 346 -15.65 -14.67 4.93
CA ASN A 346 -14.58 -15.17 5.81
C ASN A 346 -15.11 -15.49 7.22
N PRO A 347 -15.30 -16.77 7.60
CA PRO A 347 -15.90 -17.11 8.89
C PRO A 347 -14.98 -16.80 10.08
N ALA A 348 -13.69 -16.58 9.84
CA ALA A 348 -12.73 -16.23 10.89
C ALA A 348 -13.02 -14.87 11.53
N LEU A 349 -13.70 -13.97 10.81
CA LEU A 349 -14.08 -12.64 11.32
C LEU A 349 -15.08 -12.73 12.49
N VAL A 350 -15.93 -13.76 12.49
CA VAL A 350 -16.98 -14.00 13.49
C VAL A 350 -16.69 -15.19 14.42
N ALA A 351 -15.57 -15.90 14.19
CA ALA A 351 -15.19 -17.07 14.98
C ALA A 351 -14.92 -16.74 16.47
N GLY A 352 -14.54 -15.49 16.79
CA GLY A 352 -14.35 -15.04 18.17
C GLY A 352 -15.65 -15.00 18.99
N GLU A 353 -16.81 -14.87 18.34
CA GLU A 353 -18.13 -14.91 18.98
C GLU A 353 -18.64 -16.35 19.18
N ALA A 354 -18.06 -17.32 18.44
CA ALA A 354 -18.49 -18.71 18.38
C ALA A 354 -17.74 -19.67 19.33
N ALA A 355 -17.13 -19.16 20.41
CA ALA A 355 -16.36 -19.97 21.38
C ALA A 355 -17.20 -21.01 22.19
N SER A 356 -18.38 -21.39 21.72
CA SER A 356 -19.30 -22.31 22.39
C SER A 356 -20.08 -23.24 21.45
N ALA A 357 -19.45 -23.89 20.45
CA ALA A 357 -20.01 -25.09 19.82
C ALA A 357 -18.95 -25.95 19.07
N PRO A 358 -19.15 -27.29 18.94
CA PRO A 358 -18.09 -28.22 18.54
C PRO A 358 -17.98 -28.47 17.03
N GLU A 359 -16.74 -28.65 16.56
CA GLU A 359 -16.39 -28.94 15.17
C GLU A 359 -16.72 -30.39 14.73
N HIS A 360 -17.37 -30.54 13.57
CA HIS A 360 -17.43 -31.81 12.84
C HIS A 360 -16.53 -31.77 11.60
N LYS A 361 -15.62 -32.75 11.50
CA LYS A 361 -14.67 -32.98 10.40
C LYS A 361 -15.27 -33.86 9.30
N GLN A 362 -14.96 -33.58 8.04
CA GLN A 362 -14.75 -34.62 7.02
C GLN A 362 -13.88 -34.14 5.85
N ALA A 363 -13.08 -35.07 5.30
CA ALA A 363 -11.87 -34.84 4.51
C ALA A 363 -11.88 -35.50 3.13
N GLY A 364 -11.20 -34.87 2.17
CA GLY A 364 -10.44 -35.48 1.06
C GLY A 364 -10.98 -35.23 -0.36
N ASP A 365 -10.19 -35.02 -1.43
CA ASP A 365 -8.75 -35.09 -1.70
C ASP A 365 -8.44 -34.25 -2.97
N SER A 366 -7.42 -33.39 -2.95
CA SER A 366 -6.78 -32.85 -4.18
C SER A 366 -5.31 -32.54 -3.90
N ARG A 367 -4.54 -33.58 -3.56
CA ARG A 367 -3.18 -33.51 -3.00
C ARG A 367 -2.22 -32.48 -3.60
N GLN A 368 -2.14 -32.26 -4.92
CA GLN A 368 -1.15 -31.29 -5.47
C GLN A 368 -1.56 -29.82 -5.30
N ARG A 369 -2.81 -29.45 -5.63
CA ARG A 369 -3.31 -28.08 -5.44
C ARG A 369 -3.57 -27.77 -3.97
N THR A 370 -3.90 -28.81 -3.19
CA THR A 370 -4.00 -28.77 -1.74
C THR A 370 -2.63 -28.64 -1.09
N GLU A 371 -1.56 -29.24 -1.61
CA GLU A 371 -0.20 -29.07 -1.08
C GLU A 371 0.34 -27.67 -1.31
N GLU A 372 0.14 -27.07 -2.49
CA GLU A 372 0.53 -25.67 -2.75
C GLU A 372 -0.29 -24.70 -1.89
N MET A 373 -1.62 -24.89 -1.83
CA MET A 373 -2.50 -24.07 -0.99
C MET A 373 -2.28 -24.31 0.52
N LEU A 374 -1.90 -25.52 0.94
CA LEU A 374 -1.51 -25.82 2.32
C LEU A 374 -0.12 -25.31 2.64
N ALA A 375 0.81 -25.29 1.67
CA ALA A 375 2.13 -24.70 1.83
C ALA A 375 2.02 -23.18 1.96
N GLU A 376 1.19 -22.55 1.13
CA GLU A 376 0.83 -21.13 1.22
C GLU A 376 0.10 -20.83 2.53
N LYS A 377 -0.92 -21.62 2.91
CA LYS A 377 -1.60 -21.47 4.22
C LYS A 377 -0.70 -21.76 5.41
N ARG A 378 0.27 -22.69 5.32
CA ARG A 378 1.26 -22.95 6.38
C ARG A 378 2.29 -21.84 6.45
N MET A 379 2.71 -21.26 5.32
CA MET A 379 3.55 -20.06 5.29
C MET A 379 2.81 -18.85 5.87
N LEU A 380 1.55 -18.63 5.49
CA LEU A 380 0.71 -17.56 6.03
C LEU A 380 0.45 -17.74 7.53
N ARG A 381 0.15 -18.97 7.99
CA ARG A 381 0.00 -19.27 9.42
C ARG A 381 1.30 -19.12 10.19
N GLY A 382 2.41 -19.65 9.67
CA GLY A 382 3.73 -19.51 10.27
C GLY A 382 4.17 -18.04 10.33
N HIS A 383 3.81 -17.24 9.33
CA HIS A 383 4.02 -15.80 9.30
C HIS A 383 3.13 -15.07 10.31
N ASP A 384 1.84 -15.37 10.38
CA ASP A 384 0.96 -14.77 11.40
C ASP A 384 1.45 -15.10 12.81
N GLU A 385 1.94 -16.32 13.03
CA GLU A 385 2.57 -16.73 14.30
C GLU A 385 3.90 -15.99 14.55
N LEU A 386 4.76 -15.82 13.55
CA LEU A 386 6.00 -15.03 13.63
C LEU A 386 5.71 -13.55 13.93
N MET A 387 4.76 -12.95 13.22
CA MET A 387 4.31 -11.58 13.43
C MET A 387 3.67 -11.38 14.80
N LEU A 388 2.92 -12.37 15.30
CA LEU A 388 2.39 -12.37 16.66
C LEU A 388 3.51 -12.48 17.70
N ALA A 389 4.52 -13.31 17.44
CA ALA A 389 5.69 -13.45 18.31
C ALA A 389 6.51 -12.15 18.35
N GLU A 390 6.82 -11.55 17.22
CA GLU A 390 7.54 -10.27 17.12
C GLU A 390 6.75 -9.11 17.74
N HIS A 391 5.44 -9.01 17.47
CA HIS A 391 4.58 -7.99 18.09
C HIS A 391 4.57 -8.14 19.61
N ARG A 392 4.52 -9.37 20.14
CA ARG A 392 4.63 -9.62 21.58
C ARG A 392 6.01 -9.29 22.15
N GLN A 393 7.08 -9.59 21.42
CA GLN A 393 8.45 -9.30 21.84
C GLN A 393 8.76 -7.79 21.85
N THR A 394 8.11 -7.02 20.98
CA THR A 394 8.34 -5.57 20.83
C THR A 394 7.26 -4.72 21.50
N ALA A 395 6.19 -5.30 22.03
CA ALA A 395 5.12 -4.56 22.71
C ALA A 395 5.59 -3.62 23.84
N TRP A 396 6.71 -3.93 24.50
CA TRP A 396 7.31 -3.07 25.53
C TRP A 396 7.69 -1.68 24.99
N THR A 397 8.00 -1.54 23.69
CA THR A 397 8.37 -0.26 23.09
C THR A 397 7.18 0.71 23.10
N HIS A 398 5.97 0.21 22.89
CA HIS A 398 4.75 1.02 22.97
C HIS A 398 4.47 1.47 24.41
N PHE A 399 4.75 0.62 25.42
CA PHE A 399 4.70 1.04 26.82
C PHE A 399 5.79 2.05 27.17
N ALA A 400 6.99 1.92 26.61
CA ALA A 400 8.05 2.92 26.76
C ALA A 400 7.61 4.29 26.19
N ASN A 401 6.94 4.30 25.02
CA ASN A 401 6.34 5.53 24.48
C ASN A 401 5.29 6.13 25.41
N ILE A 402 4.39 5.32 25.98
CA ILE A 402 3.41 5.80 26.95
C ILE A 402 4.10 6.44 28.16
N ALA A 403 5.16 5.82 28.69
CA ALA A 403 5.93 6.37 29.80
C ALA A 403 6.63 7.69 29.42
N LEU A 404 7.22 7.77 28.22
CA LEU A 404 7.81 9.00 27.69
C LEU A 404 6.77 10.11 27.51
N GLY A 405 5.56 9.77 27.03
CA GLY A 405 4.46 10.71 26.90
C GLY A 405 3.97 11.24 28.25
N ALA A 406 3.90 10.38 29.27
CA ALA A 406 3.59 10.78 30.64
C ALA A 406 4.68 11.69 31.23
N TRP A 407 5.95 11.37 31.01
CA TRP A 407 7.08 12.22 31.40
C TRP A 407 6.98 13.59 30.72
N LEU A 408 6.83 13.62 29.39
CA LEU A 408 6.76 14.85 28.61
C LEU A 408 5.56 15.72 29.02
N ALA A 409 4.43 15.11 29.38
CA ALA A 409 3.27 15.87 29.86
C ALA A 409 3.48 16.55 31.21
N THR A 410 4.48 16.11 31.99
CA THR A 410 4.78 16.67 33.32
C THR A 410 6.05 17.51 33.33
N SER A 411 6.98 17.30 32.39
CA SER A 411 8.27 17.98 32.34
C SER A 411 8.21 19.51 32.27
N PRO A 412 7.22 20.17 31.62
CA PRO A 412 7.12 21.64 31.63
C PRO A 412 7.00 22.24 33.03
N THR A 413 6.28 21.56 33.94
CA THR A 413 6.15 22.00 35.33
C THR A 413 7.44 21.80 36.11
N ILE A 414 8.15 20.69 35.85
CA ILE A 414 9.44 20.36 36.50
C ILE A 414 10.53 21.35 36.07
N PHE A 415 10.56 21.73 34.80
CA PHE A 415 11.50 22.71 34.26
C PHE A 415 11.10 24.16 34.51
N GLY A 416 9.95 24.42 35.15
CA GLY A 416 9.49 25.77 35.48
C GLY A 416 9.13 26.62 34.25
N LEU A 417 8.60 26.02 33.18
CA LEU A 417 8.26 26.75 31.95
C LEU A 417 7.10 27.73 32.15
N PHE A 418 6.13 27.41 33.02
CA PHE A 418 4.96 28.26 33.25
C PHE A 418 5.20 29.39 34.25
N GLU A 419 6.18 29.26 35.14
CA GLU A 419 6.55 30.27 36.15
C GLU A 419 8.08 30.44 36.19
N PRO A 420 8.69 31.01 35.13
CA PRO A 420 10.14 31.16 35.07
C PRO A 420 10.62 32.24 36.06
N ALA A 421 11.67 31.94 36.84
CA ALA A 421 12.18 32.85 37.86
C ALA A 421 13.03 34.02 37.30
N PHE A 422 13.80 33.79 36.23
CA PHE A 422 14.65 34.78 35.56
C PHE A 422 15.12 34.24 34.19
N PHE A 423 15.40 35.12 33.23
CA PHE A 423 16.00 34.77 31.92
C PHE A 423 17.40 35.37 31.81
N SER A 424 18.37 34.61 31.28
CA SER A 424 19.74 35.10 31.09
C SER A 424 19.79 36.31 30.15
N GLU A 425 20.80 37.17 30.33
CA GLU A 425 21.03 38.31 29.44
C GLU A 425 21.21 37.87 27.98
N ALA A 426 21.83 36.71 27.74
CA ALA A 426 21.98 36.12 26.42
C ALA A 426 20.62 35.83 25.75
N ILE A 427 19.66 35.25 26.48
CA ILE A 427 18.30 34.99 25.97
C ILE A 427 17.57 36.30 25.65
N LEU A 428 17.67 37.30 26.53
CA LEU A 428 17.05 38.61 26.32
C LEU A 428 17.64 39.31 25.08
N ARG A 429 18.96 39.24 24.91
CA ARG A 429 19.66 39.76 23.73
C ARG A 429 19.19 39.07 22.45
N VAL A 430 19.15 37.73 22.42
CA VAL A 430 18.67 36.98 21.24
C VAL A 430 17.22 37.36 20.92
N THR A 431 16.38 37.51 21.94
CA THR A 431 14.97 37.92 21.77
C THR A 431 14.86 39.28 21.07
N ALA A 432 15.63 40.27 21.54
CA ALA A 432 15.64 41.60 20.97
C ALA A 432 16.24 41.61 19.55
N GLU A 433 17.38 40.94 19.34
CA GLU A 433 18.07 40.88 18.05
C GLU A 433 17.23 40.22 16.95
N ARG A 434 16.42 39.22 17.30
CA ARG A 434 15.60 38.45 16.35
C ARG A 434 14.15 38.92 16.27
N GLY A 435 13.73 39.90 17.09
CA GLY A 435 12.35 40.37 17.14
C GLY A 435 11.36 39.29 17.58
N LEU A 436 11.78 38.38 18.48
CA LEU A 436 10.98 37.24 18.90
C LEU A 436 9.92 37.62 19.94
N PRO A 437 8.85 36.83 20.09
CA PRO A 437 7.92 36.95 21.21
C PRO A 437 8.64 36.86 22.56
N SER A 438 8.00 37.37 23.62
CA SER A 438 8.60 37.39 24.96
C SER A 438 9.05 35.98 25.38
N PRO A 439 10.18 35.85 26.12
CA PRO A 439 10.67 34.55 26.57
C PRO A 439 9.62 33.79 27.40
N GLU A 440 8.81 34.50 28.19
CA GLU A 440 7.69 33.92 28.95
C GLU A 440 6.65 33.26 28.05
N TRP A 441 6.21 33.96 27.01
CA TRP A 441 5.24 33.41 26.07
C TRP A 441 5.79 32.19 25.35
N ARG A 442 7.07 32.23 24.93
CA ARG A 442 7.72 31.10 24.25
C ARG A 442 7.84 29.86 25.14
N ASN A 443 8.23 30.04 26.41
CA ASN A 443 8.23 28.95 27.38
C ASN A 443 6.81 28.39 27.61
N TRP A 444 5.80 29.26 27.74
CA TRP A 444 4.41 28.83 27.93
C TRP A 444 3.87 28.06 26.71
N ALA A 445 4.13 28.55 25.51
CA ALA A 445 3.73 27.92 24.26
C ALA A 445 4.40 26.55 24.06
N LEU A 446 5.72 26.46 24.31
CA LEU A 446 6.44 25.20 24.27
C LEU A 446 5.91 24.24 25.34
N GLY A 447 5.71 24.71 26.58
CA GLY A 447 5.17 23.87 27.66
C GLY A 447 3.81 23.27 27.35
N TRP A 448 2.88 24.02 26.74
CA TRP A 448 1.61 23.44 26.28
C TRP A 448 1.76 22.53 25.07
N SER A 449 2.74 22.81 24.20
CA SER A 449 3.08 21.90 23.10
C SER A 449 3.54 20.54 23.64
N ASP A 450 4.38 20.52 24.67
CA ASP A 450 4.88 19.30 25.31
C ASP A 450 3.76 18.55 26.04
N VAL A 451 2.87 19.25 26.75
CA VAL A 451 1.68 18.63 27.36
C VAL A 451 0.80 17.95 26.31
N GLY A 452 0.50 18.65 25.22
CA GLY A 452 -0.29 18.12 24.12
C GLY A 452 0.39 16.94 23.42
N ALA A 453 1.68 17.06 23.10
CA ALA A 453 2.47 16.00 22.50
C ALA A 453 2.57 14.77 23.41
N GLY A 454 2.77 14.96 24.71
CA GLY A 454 2.79 13.89 25.70
C GLY A 454 1.47 13.11 25.75
N ALA A 455 0.34 13.82 25.74
CA ALA A 455 -0.99 13.20 25.67
C ALA A 455 -1.21 12.41 24.37
N LEU A 456 -0.80 12.97 23.22
CA LEU A 456 -0.88 12.29 21.93
C LEU A 456 0.02 11.05 21.88
N ILE A 457 1.24 11.12 22.42
CA ILE A 457 2.15 9.98 22.50
C ILE A 457 1.54 8.85 23.33
N MET A 458 0.93 9.16 24.47
CA MET A 458 0.22 8.17 25.28
C MET A 458 -0.94 7.54 24.51
N LEU A 459 -1.77 8.36 23.85
CA LEU A 459 -2.92 7.88 23.07
C LEU A 459 -2.48 6.95 21.93
N PHE A 460 -1.55 7.39 21.09
CA PHE A 460 -1.07 6.60 19.96
C PHE A 460 -0.22 5.41 20.42
N GLY A 461 0.45 5.50 21.57
CA GLY A 461 1.12 4.37 22.22
C GLY A 461 0.14 3.27 22.63
N LEU A 462 -0.99 3.64 23.24
CA LEU A 462 -2.08 2.71 23.59
C LEU A 462 -2.71 2.09 22.34
N LEU A 463 -2.98 2.89 21.30
CA LEU A 463 -3.52 2.40 20.03
C LEU A 463 -2.53 1.46 19.32
N SER A 464 -1.22 1.69 19.45
CA SER A 464 -0.20 0.84 18.83
C SER A 464 -0.13 -0.58 19.43
N LEU A 465 -0.71 -0.81 20.61
CA LEU A 465 -0.81 -2.16 21.20
C LEU A 465 -1.70 -3.10 20.38
N SER A 466 -2.66 -2.57 19.62
CA SER A 466 -3.56 -3.33 18.76
C SER A 466 -3.04 -3.39 17.31
N ARG A 467 -3.04 -4.58 16.71
CA ARG A 467 -2.65 -4.78 15.30
C ARG A 467 -3.58 -4.06 14.31
N ARG A 468 -4.83 -3.80 14.68
CA ARG A 468 -5.82 -3.12 13.82
C ARG A 468 -5.50 -1.63 13.62
N THR A 469 -4.67 -1.07 14.49
CA THR A 469 -4.34 0.36 14.54
C THR A 469 -2.84 0.58 14.34
N SER A 470 -2.23 -0.20 13.44
CA SER A 470 -0.81 -0.09 13.10
C SER A 470 -0.39 1.29 12.58
N TRP A 471 -1.32 2.06 12.01
CA TRP A 471 -1.13 3.46 11.64
C TRP A 471 -0.74 4.37 12.83
N ALA A 472 -1.09 3.98 14.06
CA ALA A 472 -0.78 4.75 15.27
C ALA A 472 0.74 4.83 15.54
N GLN A 473 1.53 3.88 15.05
CA GLN A 473 2.99 3.95 15.13
C GLN A 473 3.54 5.10 14.27
N TRP A 474 2.97 5.30 13.08
CA TRP A 474 3.30 6.45 12.23
C TRP A 474 2.85 7.75 12.86
N ALA A 475 1.65 7.79 13.47
CA ALA A 475 1.19 8.97 14.21
C ALA A 475 2.15 9.34 15.35
N ASN A 476 2.62 8.36 16.13
CA ASN A 476 3.66 8.57 17.15
C ASN A 476 4.97 9.09 16.58
N THR A 477 5.39 8.56 15.43
CA THR A 477 6.60 9.03 14.73
C THR A 477 6.47 10.50 14.33
N PHE A 478 5.31 10.93 13.83
CA PHE A 478 5.06 12.34 13.52
C PHE A 478 5.08 13.24 14.76
N VAL A 479 4.58 12.77 15.91
CA VAL A 479 4.70 13.53 17.16
C VAL A 479 6.17 13.60 17.61
N GLY A 480 6.93 12.52 17.47
CA GLY A 480 8.37 12.53 17.75
C GLY A 480 9.14 13.50 16.84
N LEU A 481 8.79 13.55 15.54
CA LEU A 481 9.34 14.55 14.61
C LEU A 481 8.96 15.97 15.01
N TRP A 482 7.72 16.20 15.43
CA TRP A 482 7.29 17.50 15.96
C TRP A 482 8.17 17.94 17.14
N LEU A 483 8.50 17.05 18.08
CA LEU A 483 9.36 17.37 19.22
C LEU A 483 10.79 17.75 18.85
N LEU A 484 11.31 17.25 17.72
CA LEU A 484 12.61 17.70 17.22
C LEU A 484 12.57 19.15 16.71
N PHE A 485 11.41 19.61 16.21
CA PHE A 485 11.23 20.95 15.64
C PHE A 485 10.63 21.97 16.60
N ALA A 486 9.78 21.56 17.55
CA ALA A 486 9.04 22.46 18.42
C ALA A 486 9.95 23.43 19.21
N PRO A 487 11.06 22.98 19.83
CA PRO A 487 12.00 23.89 20.49
C PRO A 487 12.62 24.92 19.54
N LEU A 488 12.80 24.57 18.26
CA LEU A 488 13.38 25.48 17.27
C LEU A 488 12.35 26.51 16.80
N LEU A 489 11.12 26.07 16.53
CA LEU A 489 10.01 26.93 16.11
C LEU A 489 9.63 27.93 17.19
N PHE A 490 9.57 27.48 18.45
CA PHE A 490 9.31 28.34 19.59
C PHE A 490 10.56 29.05 20.12
N TRP A 491 11.73 28.84 19.51
CA TRP A 491 13.01 29.37 20.00
C TRP A 491 13.18 29.15 21.51
N ALA A 492 13.23 27.90 21.96
CA ALA A 492 13.15 27.50 23.36
C ALA A 492 14.12 28.30 24.26
N PRO A 493 13.61 29.14 25.19
CA PRO A 493 14.46 29.81 26.17
C PRO A 493 15.15 28.83 27.12
N SER A 494 14.50 27.73 27.47
CA SER A 494 15.04 26.72 28.38
C SER A 494 15.93 25.70 27.64
N ALA A 495 17.21 25.64 28.04
CA ALA A 495 18.15 24.64 27.56
C ALA A 495 17.72 23.21 27.93
N ALA A 496 17.10 23.04 29.11
CA ALA A 496 16.61 21.77 29.60
C ALA A 496 15.45 21.25 28.75
N SER A 497 14.48 22.11 28.41
CA SER A 497 13.36 21.74 27.51
C SER A 497 13.89 21.34 26.14
N TYR A 498 14.78 22.14 25.55
CA TYR A 498 15.35 21.81 24.25
C TYR A 498 16.07 20.46 24.24
N ALA A 499 16.87 20.16 25.28
CA ALA A 499 17.53 18.86 25.41
C ALA A 499 16.51 17.71 25.61
N ASN A 500 15.51 17.93 26.45
CA ASN A 500 14.45 16.97 26.73
C ASN A 500 13.67 16.61 25.47
N ASP A 501 13.18 17.59 24.72
CA ASP A 501 12.29 17.36 23.59
C ASP A 501 13.05 16.71 22.43
N THR A 502 14.32 17.07 22.25
CA THR A 502 15.22 16.38 21.30
C THR A 502 15.38 14.91 21.66
N LEU A 503 15.64 14.60 22.93
CA LEU A 503 15.85 13.23 23.40
C LEU A 503 14.55 12.40 23.35
N VAL A 504 13.46 12.94 23.87
CA VAL A 504 12.14 12.31 23.87
C VAL A 504 11.66 12.10 22.45
N GLY A 505 11.80 13.09 21.56
CA GLY A 505 11.45 12.97 20.15
C GLY A 505 12.20 11.83 19.46
N ALA A 506 13.53 11.74 19.65
CA ALA A 506 14.34 10.67 19.09
C ALA A 506 13.96 9.28 19.65
N LEU A 507 13.70 9.17 20.96
CA LEU A 507 13.28 7.92 21.60
C LEU A 507 11.89 7.50 21.16
N VAL A 508 10.95 8.44 21.01
CA VAL A 508 9.59 8.15 20.53
C VAL A 508 9.62 7.57 19.12
N ILE A 509 10.39 8.17 18.21
CA ILE A 509 10.61 7.63 16.86
C ILE A 509 11.23 6.22 16.96
N THR A 510 12.24 6.06 17.81
CA THR A 510 12.95 4.78 18.01
C THR A 510 11.99 3.66 18.43
N PHE A 511 11.19 3.90 19.45
CA PHE A 511 10.26 2.91 20.00
C PHE A 511 8.96 2.78 19.19
N ALA A 512 8.67 3.71 18.29
CA ALA A 512 7.51 3.65 17.40
C ALA A 512 7.76 2.83 16.14
N VAL A 513 8.92 3.00 15.47
CA VAL A 513 9.17 2.43 14.13
C VAL A 513 10.56 1.83 13.92
N LEU A 514 11.51 2.06 14.82
CA LEU A 514 12.90 1.61 14.66
C LEU A 514 13.15 0.23 15.30
N VAL A 515 12.67 0.06 16.53
CA VAL A 515 12.75 -1.20 17.29
C VAL A 515 11.60 -2.15 16.91
N PRO A 516 10.32 -1.74 16.93
CA PRO A 516 9.25 -2.58 16.43
C PRO A 516 9.28 -2.63 14.90
N MET A 517 8.67 -3.68 14.34
CA MET A 517 8.62 -3.86 12.90
C MET A 517 7.72 -2.80 12.25
N MET A 518 8.22 -2.17 11.18
CA MET A 518 7.48 -1.08 10.53
C MET A 518 6.15 -1.52 9.89
N PRO A 519 5.06 -0.75 10.08
CA PRO A 519 3.81 -0.98 9.38
C PRO A 519 3.95 -0.70 7.87
N GLY A 520 3.40 -1.58 7.02
CA GLY A 520 3.25 -1.36 5.57
C GLY A 520 4.29 -2.02 4.67
N MET A 521 5.18 -2.86 5.20
CA MET A 521 6.10 -3.66 4.37
C MET A 521 5.39 -4.86 3.73
N SER A 522 5.75 -5.19 2.48
CA SER A 522 5.19 -6.34 1.77
C SER A 522 5.66 -7.68 2.38
N MET A 523 4.72 -8.61 2.57
CA MET A 523 5.01 -9.97 3.05
C MET A 523 6.03 -10.70 2.18
N GLU A 524 5.92 -10.56 0.84
CA GLU A 524 6.86 -11.14 -0.11
C GLU A 524 8.29 -10.60 0.10
N GLY A 525 8.45 -9.29 0.31
CA GLY A 525 9.75 -8.67 0.53
C GLY A 525 10.44 -9.17 1.81
N MET A 526 9.67 -9.47 2.85
CA MET A 526 10.23 -9.98 4.10
C MET A 526 10.58 -11.48 4.05
N MET A 527 9.81 -12.28 3.30
CA MET A 527 9.92 -13.75 3.33
C MET A 527 10.64 -14.39 2.13
N GLY A 528 11.26 -13.59 1.26
CA GLY A 528 12.05 -14.13 0.16
C GLY A 528 13.00 -13.12 -0.47
N GLY A 529 14.13 -13.61 -0.96
CA GLY A 529 15.09 -12.85 -1.75
C GLY A 529 16.45 -12.63 -1.07
N PRO A 530 17.50 -12.42 -1.88
CA PRO A 530 18.89 -12.37 -1.41
C PRO A 530 19.21 -11.12 -0.58
N ASP A 531 20.19 -11.24 0.31
CA ASP A 531 20.74 -10.09 1.05
C ASP A 531 21.64 -9.24 0.15
N ILE A 532 22.45 -9.90 -0.69
CA ILE A 532 23.35 -9.28 -1.65
C ILE A 532 22.60 -9.05 -2.97
N PRO A 533 22.57 -7.81 -3.49
CA PRO A 533 21.90 -7.54 -4.76
C PRO A 533 22.48 -8.41 -5.90
N PRO A 534 21.65 -8.90 -6.85
CA PRO A 534 22.12 -9.69 -7.98
C PRO A 534 23.27 -9.02 -8.73
N GLY A 535 24.39 -9.74 -8.91
CA GLY A 535 25.60 -9.22 -9.56
C GLY A 535 26.48 -8.31 -8.69
N TRP A 536 26.13 -8.11 -7.42
CA TRP A 536 26.99 -7.43 -6.45
C TRP A 536 27.92 -8.41 -5.72
N THR A 537 29.07 -7.91 -5.26
CA THR A 537 30.04 -8.71 -4.49
C THR A 537 29.77 -8.70 -2.98
N TYR A 538 29.17 -7.62 -2.46
CA TYR A 538 28.80 -7.44 -1.05
C TYR A 538 27.43 -6.78 -0.91
N CYS A 539 26.89 -6.78 0.31
CA CYS A 539 25.62 -6.12 0.63
C CYS A 539 25.86 -4.68 1.10
N PRO A 540 25.35 -3.65 0.37
CA PRO A 540 25.55 -2.25 0.74
C PRO A 540 24.68 -1.78 1.91
N SER A 541 23.62 -2.52 2.27
CA SER A 541 22.71 -2.19 3.39
C SER A 541 23.10 -2.80 4.74
N THR A 542 24.29 -3.41 4.84
CA THR A 542 24.74 -3.99 6.12
C THR A 542 24.87 -2.91 7.20
N TRP A 543 24.73 -3.31 8.47
CA TRP A 543 24.92 -2.38 9.58
C TRP A 543 26.37 -1.87 9.65
N ALA A 544 27.35 -2.71 9.27
CA ALA A 544 28.75 -2.30 9.17
C ALA A 544 28.95 -1.16 8.16
N GLN A 545 28.38 -1.26 6.95
CA GLN A 545 28.45 -0.20 5.93
C GLN A 545 27.82 1.13 6.37
N ARG A 546 26.81 1.06 7.24
CA ARG A 546 26.09 2.25 7.73
C ARG A 546 26.71 2.87 8.99
N LEU A 547 27.54 2.12 9.71
CA LEU A 547 28.15 2.59 10.96
C LEU A 547 29.00 3.86 10.80
N PRO A 548 29.85 4.01 9.74
CA PRO A 548 30.55 5.27 9.49
C PRO A 548 29.59 6.46 9.36
N ILE A 549 28.46 6.28 8.67
CA ILE A 549 27.45 7.33 8.50
C ILE A 549 26.83 7.70 9.85
N ILE A 550 26.44 6.70 10.66
CA ILE A 550 25.84 6.94 11.99
C ILE A 550 26.82 7.67 12.91
N VAL A 551 28.09 7.26 12.93
CA VAL A 551 29.13 7.86 13.78
C VAL A 551 29.41 9.30 13.37
N MET A 552 29.58 9.56 12.06
CA MET A 552 29.81 10.92 11.57
C MET A 552 28.57 11.80 11.75
N GLY A 553 27.36 11.24 11.60
CA GLY A 553 26.12 11.91 11.93
C GLY A 553 26.03 12.28 13.41
N ALA A 554 26.47 11.41 14.33
CA ALA A 554 26.54 11.72 15.76
C ALA A 554 27.54 12.85 16.07
N VAL A 555 28.69 12.88 15.40
CA VAL A 555 29.65 13.99 15.51
C VAL A 555 29.03 15.29 15.01
N GLY A 556 28.38 15.25 13.83
CA GLY A 556 27.66 16.39 13.27
C GLY A 556 26.54 16.90 14.18
N PHE A 557 25.76 15.99 14.76
CA PHE A 557 24.69 16.29 15.73
C PHE A 557 25.24 17.05 16.94
N LEU A 558 26.33 16.57 17.55
CA LEU A 558 26.93 17.21 18.73
C LEU A 558 27.44 18.61 18.40
N ILE A 559 28.09 18.78 17.25
CA ILE A 559 28.57 20.10 16.79
C ILE A 559 27.37 21.02 16.56
N ALA A 560 26.40 20.59 15.76
CA ALA A 560 25.24 21.40 15.41
C ALA A 560 24.41 21.79 16.64
N ARG A 561 24.24 20.87 17.59
CA ARG A 561 23.56 21.10 18.87
C ARG A 561 24.30 22.10 19.75
N TYR A 562 25.62 22.10 19.73
CA TYR A 562 26.45 23.07 20.44
C TYR A 562 26.34 24.47 19.81
N LEU A 563 26.38 24.56 18.48
CA LEU A 563 26.14 25.82 17.76
C LEU A 563 24.73 26.37 18.02
N ALA A 564 23.71 25.50 17.99
CA ALA A 564 22.33 25.85 18.29
C ALA A 564 22.17 26.40 19.72
N ALA A 565 22.87 25.81 20.69
CA ALA A 565 22.85 26.27 22.08
C ALA A 565 23.32 27.73 22.19
N TYR A 566 24.36 28.13 21.45
CA TYR A 566 24.81 29.52 21.43
C TYR A 566 23.80 30.44 20.74
N GLN A 567 23.25 30.01 19.61
CA GLN A 567 22.24 30.79 18.88
C GLN A 567 20.96 31.05 19.67
N MET A 568 20.59 30.13 20.56
CA MET A 568 19.45 30.27 21.47
C MET A 568 19.80 30.96 22.79
N GLY A 569 21.07 31.32 23.02
CA GLY A 569 21.52 31.98 24.24
C GLY A 569 21.64 31.06 25.46
N HIS A 570 21.78 29.75 25.24
CA HIS A 570 22.01 28.76 26.31
C HIS A 570 23.47 28.70 26.77
N VAL A 571 24.40 29.15 25.93
CA VAL A 571 25.83 29.30 26.24
C VAL A 571 26.33 30.66 25.77
N ASP A 572 27.29 31.24 26.50
CA ASP A 572 27.75 32.62 26.27
C ASP A 572 28.87 32.75 25.23
N SER A 573 29.54 31.65 24.89
CA SER A 573 30.63 31.62 23.90
C SER A 573 30.70 30.26 23.20
N VAL A 574 31.34 30.24 22.02
CA VAL A 574 31.64 29.03 21.27
C VAL A 574 33.14 28.86 21.11
N TRP A 575 33.61 27.62 21.02
CA TRP A 575 35.02 27.34 20.83
C TRP A 575 35.44 27.53 19.36
N ASP A 576 36.37 28.46 19.10
CA ASP A 576 37.09 28.58 17.82
C ASP A 576 38.58 28.88 18.05
N PRO A 577 39.49 27.93 17.77
CA PRO A 577 40.92 28.10 18.03
C PRO A 577 41.70 28.72 16.86
N PHE A 578 41.11 28.83 15.67
CA PHE A 578 41.85 29.17 14.44
C PHE A 578 41.43 30.50 13.83
N PHE A 579 40.18 30.92 13.98
CA PHE A 579 39.64 32.05 13.24
C PHE A 579 39.15 33.16 14.17
N GLY A 580 39.66 34.37 13.94
CA GLY A 580 39.16 35.60 14.56
C GLY A 580 37.84 36.04 13.92
N GLY A 581 36.95 36.64 14.72
CA GLY A 581 35.69 37.19 14.24
C GLY A 581 35.71 38.71 14.16
N THR A 582 34.52 39.30 14.19
CA THR A 582 34.29 40.74 14.14
C THR A 582 33.96 41.29 15.53
N GLY A 583 34.64 42.37 15.93
CA GLY A 583 34.51 42.94 17.27
C GLY A 583 35.05 41.98 18.34
N ASP A 584 34.23 41.73 19.38
CA ASP A 584 34.59 40.84 20.50
C ASP A 584 34.28 39.35 20.23
N ARG A 585 33.74 39.01 19.05
CA ARG A 585 33.35 37.64 18.67
C ARG A 585 34.50 36.89 18.02
N ASN A 586 34.54 35.57 18.19
CA ASN A 586 35.41 34.70 17.38
C ASN A 586 34.77 34.36 16.02
N GLY A 587 35.53 33.67 15.14
CA GLY A 587 35.10 33.36 13.78
C GLY A 587 33.79 32.59 13.74
N THR A 588 33.70 31.48 14.48
CA THR A 588 32.47 30.69 14.60
C THR A 588 31.28 31.52 15.07
N GLU A 589 31.43 32.32 16.12
CA GLU A 589 30.37 33.19 16.65
C GLU A 589 29.90 34.21 15.61
N THR A 590 30.82 34.81 14.85
CA THR A 590 30.50 35.74 13.76
C THR A 590 29.70 35.05 12.64
N ILE A 591 30.06 33.81 12.26
CA ILE A 591 29.35 33.07 11.20
C ILE A 591 27.93 32.73 11.61
N ILE A 592 27.74 32.10 12.78
CA ILE A 592 26.42 31.61 13.24
C ILE A 592 25.48 32.73 13.73
N THR A 593 25.96 33.98 13.74
CA THR A 593 25.15 35.18 14.03
C THR A 593 25.16 36.20 12.89
N SER A 594 25.67 35.81 11.73
CA SER A 594 25.69 36.62 10.50
C SER A 594 24.28 36.87 9.95
N ASP A 595 24.16 37.84 9.04
CA ASP A 595 22.88 38.13 8.35
C ASP A 595 22.35 36.93 7.57
N VAL A 596 23.26 36.10 7.03
CA VAL A 596 22.90 34.83 6.34
C VAL A 596 22.27 33.84 7.32
N SER A 597 22.84 33.69 8.51
CA SER A 597 22.26 32.85 9.58
C SER A 597 20.97 33.47 10.15
N LYS A 598 20.87 34.80 10.14
CA LYS A 598 19.68 35.55 10.59
C LYS A 598 18.51 35.47 9.62
N ALA A 599 18.75 35.17 8.35
CA ALA A 599 17.70 35.02 7.34
C ALA A 599 16.79 33.80 7.58
N TRP A 600 17.24 32.80 8.36
CA TRP A 600 16.43 31.63 8.70
C TRP A 600 15.46 31.92 9.85
N PRO A 601 14.21 31.42 9.78
CA PRO A 601 13.19 31.62 10.81
C PRO A 601 13.47 30.84 12.11
N ILE A 602 14.37 29.86 12.05
CA ILE A 602 14.83 29.02 13.17
C ILE A 602 16.36 29.03 13.23
N PRO A 603 16.98 28.64 14.36
CA PRO A 603 18.44 28.51 14.44
C PRO A 603 18.93 27.50 13.39
N ASP A 604 19.84 27.91 12.51
CA ASP A 604 20.37 27.04 11.43
C ASP A 604 21.19 25.87 12.01
N GLY A 605 21.92 26.07 13.10
CA GLY A 605 22.58 25.00 13.86
C GLY A 605 21.56 24.02 14.45
N GLY A 606 20.39 24.51 14.86
CA GLY A 606 19.28 23.69 15.32
C GLY A 606 18.70 22.83 14.20
N LEU A 607 18.45 23.42 13.03
CA LEU A 607 18.01 22.69 11.84
C LEU A 607 19.03 21.61 11.43
N GLY A 608 20.32 21.95 11.49
CA GLY A 608 21.41 20.98 11.30
C GLY A 608 21.35 19.83 12.30
N ALA A 609 21.13 20.11 13.59
CA ALA A 609 21.01 19.09 14.62
C ALA A 609 19.83 18.14 14.35
N VAL A 610 18.69 18.66 13.89
CA VAL A 610 17.55 17.82 13.49
C VAL A 610 17.91 16.95 12.30
N ALA A 611 18.56 17.49 11.28
CA ALA A 611 19.00 16.72 10.12
C ALA A 611 19.93 15.57 10.54
N TYR A 612 20.98 15.84 11.31
CA TYR A 612 21.90 14.81 11.82
C TYR A 612 21.19 13.77 12.70
N MET A 613 20.22 14.18 13.53
CA MET A 613 19.42 13.23 14.31
C MET A 613 18.62 12.28 13.40
N LEU A 614 18.02 12.81 12.33
CA LEU A 614 17.34 11.99 11.33
C LEU A 614 18.31 11.08 10.58
N GLU A 615 19.53 11.51 10.27
CA GLU A 615 20.57 10.63 9.69
C GLU A 615 20.89 9.46 10.59
N ILE A 616 21.08 9.71 11.89
CA ILE A 616 21.36 8.68 12.89
C ILE A 616 20.21 7.68 12.96
N LEU A 617 18.97 8.16 13.10
CA LEU A 617 17.78 7.33 13.20
C LEU A 617 17.55 6.51 11.92
N MET A 618 17.60 7.14 10.74
CA MET A 618 17.42 6.45 9.46
C MET A 618 18.57 5.50 9.13
N GLY A 619 19.80 5.84 9.51
CA GLY A 619 20.97 4.97 9.37
C GLY A 619 20.87 3.72 10.22
N ALA A 620 20.34 3.84 11.44
CA ALA A 620 20.05 2.71 12.33
C ALA A 620 18.82 1.90 11.91
N MET A 621 17.99 2.42 11.00
CA MET A 621 16.73 1.80 10.59
C MET A 621 16.93 0.64 9.61
N GLY A 622 16.25 -0.48 9.86
CA GLY A 622 16.16 -1.59 8.92
C GLY A 622 17.39 -2.49 8.85
N ASP A 623 17.26 -3.59 8.12
CA ASP A 623 18.24 -4.67 8.06
C ASP A 623 19.07 -4.67 6.75
N LYS A 624 19.79 -5.77 6.50
CA LYS A 624 20.59 -5.99 5.27
C LYS A 624 19.76 -5.97 3.99
N ARG A 625 18.44 -6.13 4.09
CA ARG A 625 17.51 -6.25 2.96
C ARG A 625 16.83 -4.91 2.64
N ARG A 626 17.14 -3.86 3.40
CA ARG A 626 16.58 -2.51 3.28
C ARG A 626 16.54 -1.96 1.85
N TRP A 627 17.58 -2.17 1.06
CA TRP A 627 17.65 -1.72 -0.34
C TRP A 627 16.48 -2.21 -1.21
N ARG A 628 15.82 -3.32 -0.83
CA ARG A 628 14.65 -3.88 -1.52
C ARG A 628 13.37 -3.91 -0.69
N THR A 629 13.44 -3.90 0.64
CA THR A 629 12.26 -3.91 1.52
C THR A 629 11.72 -2.51 1.78
N MET A 630 12.58 -1.49 1.77
CA MET A 630 12.19 -0.10 2.08
C MET A 630 12.85 0.93 1.13
N PRO A 631 12.64 0.86 -0.20
CA PRO A 631 13.30 1.77 -1.15
C PRO A 631 13.01 3.26 -0.90
N TRP A 632 11.80 3.59 -0.47
CA TRP A 632 11.45 4.96 -0.09
C TRP A 632 12.38 5.50 1.00
N MET A 633 12.65 4.70 2.03
CA MET A 633 13.47 5.12 3.16
C MET A 633 14.94 5.27 2.76
N VAL A 634 15.46 4.37 1.92
CA VAL A 634 16.79 4.52 1.30
C VAL A 634 16.89 5.81 0.49
N THR A 635 15.83 6.15 -0.24
CA THR A 635 15.76 7.38 -1.05
C THR A 635 15.80 8.62 -0.15
N PHE A 636 14.94 8.69 0.87
CA PHE A 636 14.95 9.82 1.80
C PHE A 636 16.28 9.93 2.56
N PHE A 637 16.89 8.82 2.97
CA PHE A 637 18.20 8.82 3.59
C PHE A 637 19.27 9.39 2.66
N GLY A 638 19.27 8.97 1.39
CA GLY A 638 20.17 9.54 0.39
C GLY A 638 19.91 11.02 0.08
N ILE A 639 18.64 11.45 0.07
CA ILE A 639 18.26 12.87 -0.06
C ILE A 639 18.75 13.68 1.14
N LEU A 640 18.74 13.08 2.33
CA LEU A 640 19.17 13.74 3.53
C LEU A 640 20.70 13.88 3.52
N VAL A 641 21.45 12.81 3.23
CA VAL A 641 22.92 12.86 3.19
C VAL A 641 23.48 13.67 2.01
N VAL A 642 22.97 13.47 0.79
CA VAL A 642 23.59 14.04 -0.43
C VAL A 642 23.21 15.52 -0.64
N PRO A 643 21.93 15.89 -0.88
CA PRO A 643 21.50 17.28 -0.92
C PRO A 643 21.87 18.13 0.30
N LEU A 644 21.71 17.66 1.55
CA LEU A 644 22.14 18.48 2.70
C LEU A 644 23.65 18.60 2.80
N GLY A 645 24.40 17.61 2.32
CA GLY A 645 25.84 17.73 2.11
C GLY A 645 26.16 18.90 1.16
N VAL A 646 25.45 19.03 0.04
CA VAL A 646 25.59 20.16 -0.90
C VAL A 646 25.22 21.50 -0.24
N VAL A 647 24.16 21.55 0.56
CA VAL A 647 23.80 22.75 1.33
C VAL A 647 24.90 23.11 2.33
N SER A 648 25.51 22.12 2.98
CA SER A 648 26.64 22.33 3.90
C SER A 648 27.86 22.90 3.17
N ILE A 649 28.13 22.41 1.95
CA ILE A 649 29.20 22.94 1.08
C ILE A 649 28.92 24.38 0.65
N TYR A 650 27.67 24.71 0.32
CA TYR A 650 27.26 26.09 0.06
C TYR A 650 27.57 27.00 1.25
N PHE A 651 27.26 26.56 2.48
CA PHE A 651 27.60 27.31 3.68
C PHE A 651 29.11 27.44 3.94
N ILE A 652 29.92 26.48 3.50
CA ILE A 652 31.39 26.65 3.52
C ILE A 652 31.81 27.74 2.54
N ILE A 653 31.30 27.70 1.30
CA ILE A 653 31.68 28.62 0.23
C ILE A 653 31.36 30.07 0.60
N ILE A 654 30.18 30.32 1.18
CA ILE A 654 29.72 31.68 1.48
C ILE A 654 30.45 32.32 2.67
N GLN A 655 31.03 31.53 3.59
CA GLN A 655 31.67 32.03 4.82
C GLN A 655 32.76 33.09 4.53
N PRO A 656 33.85 32.78 3.79
CA PRO A 656 34.87 33.78 3.51
C PRO A 656 34.46 34.77 2.41
N ILE A 657 33.56 34.39 1.51
CA ILE A 657 33.15 35.23 0.37
C ILE A 657 32.23 36.36 0.84
N ALA A 658 31.20 36.06 1.61
CA ALA A 658 30.19 37.04 2.02
C ALA A 658 30.38 37.56 3.44
N ILE A 659 30.89 36.75 4.37
CA ILE A 659 30.99 37.12 5.80
C ILE A 659 32.42 37.54 6.17
N GLY A 660 33.43 37.01 5.48
CA GLY A 660 34.82 37.44 5.61
C GLY A 660 35.61 36.74 6.74
N THR A 661 35.08 35.66 7.31
CA THR A 661 35.79 34.78 8.25
C THR A 661 35.38 33.32 8.06
N TRP A 662 35.89 32.42 8.89
CA TRP A 662 35.56 30.98 8.89
C TRP A 662 35.06 30.53 10.25
N CYS A 663 34.32 29.43 10.23
CA CYS A 663 33.83 28.74 11.41
C CYS A 663 34.51 27.36 11.51
N THR A 664 35.41 27.18 12.49
CA THR A 664 36.13 25.91 12.69
C THR A 664 35.17 24.72 12.82
N LEU A 665 34.14 24.87 13.64
CA LEU A 665 33.16 23.81 13.89
C LEU A 665 32.28 23.50 12.66
N CYS A 666 31.94 24.51 11.87
CA CYS A 666 31.15 24.35 10.66
C CYS A 666 31.95 23.60 9.57
N LEU A 667 33.26 23.87 9.47
CA LEU A 667 34.16 23.12 8.58
C LEU A 667 34.26 21.65 9.01
N LEU A 668 34.35 21.37 10.31
CA LEU A 668 34.38 20.00 10.84
C LEU A 668 33.06 19.26 10.59
N ALA A 669 31.92 19.92 10.80
CA ALA A 669 30.61 19.33 10.52
C ALA A 669 30.41 19.06 9.02
N ALA A 670 30.83 19.98 8.16
CA ALA A 670 30.74 19.78 6.72
C ALA A 670 31.72 18.71 6.20
N LEU A 671 32.91 18.58 6.81
CA LEU A 671 33.80 17.45 6.54
C LEU A 671 33.16 16.12 6.94
N ALA A 672 32.46 16.09 8.08
CA ALA A 672 31.71 14.92 8.51
C ALA A 672 30.65 14.53 7.46
N MET A 673 29.84 15.48 7.00
CA MET A 673 28.87 15.27 5.92
C MET A 673 29.52 14.74 4.64
N LEU A 674 30.63 15.33 4.23
CA LEU A 674 31.30 14.96 3.00
C LEU A 674 31.85 13.51 3.05
N ILE A 675 32.34 13.09 4.22
CA ILE A 675 32.79 11.70 4.44
C ILE A 675 31.63 10.70 4.39
N MET A 676 30.40 11.11 4.74
CA MET A 676 29.23 10.22 4.72
C MET A 676 28.73 9.90 3.31
N ILE A 677 28.86 10.85 2.36
CA ILE A 677 28.30 10.71 1.01
C ILE A 677 28.78 9.43 0.29
N PRO A 678 30.08 9.10 0.25
CA PRO A 678 30.55 7.91 -0.44
C PRO A 678 29.91 6.60 0.05
N PHE A 679 29.68 6.48 1.36
CA PHE A 679 29.07 5.28 1.95
C PHE A 679 27.57 5.17 1.67
N ALA A 680 26.88 6.30 1.46
CA ALA A 680 25.45 6.29 1.14
C ALA A 680 25.13 5.95 -0.33
N LEU A 681 26.07 6.19 -1.25
CA LEU A 681 25.84 6.05 -2.69
C LEU A 681 25.59 4.61 -3.14
N ASP A 682 26.29 3.63 -2.56
CA ASP A 682 26.17 2.23 -2.97
C ASP A 682 24.76 1.71 -2.74
N GLU A 683 24.18 2.02 -1.58
CA GLU A 683 22.82 1.61 -1.24
C GLU A 683 21.77 2.27 -2.15
N LEU A 684 21.97 3.54 -2.52
CA LEU A 684 21.13 4.25 -3.48
C LEU A 684 21.16 3.58 -4.87
N VAL A 685 22.34 3.17 -5.34
CA VAL A 685 22.48 2.50 -6.64
C VAL A 685 21.85 1.10 -6.62
N ALA A 686 22.07 0.33 -5.55
CA ALA A 686 21.44 -0.98 -5.38
C ALA A 686 19.91 -0.90 -5.36
N MET A 687 19.35 0.06 -4.62
CA MET A 687 17.92 0.33 -4.58
C MET A 687 17.38 0.80 -5.95
N GLY A 688 18.10 1.68 -6.65
CA GLY A 688 17.73 2.11 -8.00
C GLY A 688 17.70 0.96 -9.00
N GLN A 689 18.70 0.07 -8.96
CA GLN A 689 18.72 -1.15 -9.77
C GLN A 689 17.54 -2.07 -9.46
N PHE A 690 17.20 -2.24 -8.17
CA PHE A 690 16.01 -2.99 -7.74
C PHE A 690 14.72 -2.46 -8.36
N LEU A 691 14.49 -1.14 -8.32
CA LEU A 691 13.30 -0.53 -8.92
C LEU A 691 13.25 -0.73 -10.43
N VAL A 692 14.39 -0.60 -11.12
CA VAL A 692 14.49 -0.84 -12.57
C VAL A 692 14.20 -2.30 -12.92
N TRP A 693 14.75 -3.25 -12.17
CA TRP A 693 14.48 -4.69 -12.37
C TRP A 693 13.01 -5.01 -12.12
N SER A 694 12.42 -4.44 -11.06
CA SER A 694 11.02 -4.65 -10.73
C SER A 694 10.07 -4.13 -11.81
N ARG A 695 10.36 -2.96 -12.39
CA ARG A 695 9.60 -2.42 -13.53
C ARG A 695 9.71 -3.31 -14.76
N ARG A 696 10.90 -3.85 -15.05
CA ARG A 696 11.12 -4.78 -16.17
C ARG A 696 10.39 -6.10 -15.99
N ALA A 697 10.19 -6.53 -14.75
CA ALA A 697 9.39 -7.70 -14.40
C ALA A 697 7.87 -7.44 -14.38
N GLY A 698 7.42 -6.27 -14.85
CA GLY A 698 5.98 -5.92 -14.91
C GLY A 698 5.36 -5.53 -13.57
N LYS A 699 6.15 -5.36 -12.49
CA LYS A 699 5.63 -4.93 -11.18
C LYS A 699 5.43 -3.41 -11.14
N SER A 700 4.41 -2.95 -10.41
CA SER A 700 4.14 -1.51 -10.19
C SER A 700 5.29 -0.83 -9.44
N LEU A 701 5.89 0.20 -10.04
CA LEU A 701 6.98 0.96 -9.42
C LEU A 701 6.56 1.61 -8.10
N LEU A 702 5.34 2.10 -8.01
CA LEU A 702 4.85 2.81 -6.82
C LEU A 702 4.76 1.86 -5.62
N ARG A 703 4.22 0.65 -5.83
CA ARG A 703 4.17 -0.40 -4.80
C ARG A 703 5.58 -0.81 -4.38
N MET A 704 6.45 -1.09 -5.34
CA MET A 704 7.81 -1.54 -5.05
C MET A 704 8.62 -0.46 -4.32
N PHE A 705 8.36 0.82 -4.59
CA PHE A 705 8.99 1.94 -3.90
C PHE A 705 8.55 2.04 -2.42
N PHE A 706 7.23 1.98 -2.15
CA PHE A 706 6.70 2.17 -0.79
C PHE A 706 6.70 0.90 0.07
N MET A 707 6.44 -0.28 -0.50
CA MET A 707 6.26 -1.54 0.24
C MET A 707 7.40 -2.54 0.02
N GLY A 708 8.33 -2.26 -0.89
CA GLY A 708 9.38 -3.18 -1.29
C GLY A 708 8.86 -4.44 -1.99
N GLY A 709 9.69 -5.47 -2.10
CA GLY A 709 9.26 -6.79 -2.55
C GLY A 709 10.38 -7.80 -2.75
N ALA A 710 10.02 -9.01 -3.17
CA ALA A 710 10.97 -10.08 -3.51
C ALA A 710 11.47 -9.97 -4.96
N LEU A 711 12.77 -10.22 -5.14
CA LEU A 711 13.41 -10.48 -6.43
C LEU A 711 13.33 -11.99 -6.74
N VAL A 712 13.09 -12.31 -8.01
CA VAL A 712 12.72 -13.67 -8.44
C VAL A 712 13.94 -14.59 -8.60
N GLU A 713 15.17 -14.11 -8.82
CA GLU A 713 16.36 -14.98 -8.93
C GLU A 713 17.70 -14.20 -8.90
N GLY A 714 18.78 -14.85 -8.44
CA GLY A 714 20.16 -14.47 -8.80
C GLY A 714 21.03 -13.71 -7.78
N GLY A 715 20.55 -13.37 -6.60
CA GLY A 715 21.43 -12.84 -5.53
C GLY A 715 21.85 -13.91 -4.53
N LYS A 716 22.73 -13.54 -3.61
CA LYS A 716 23.32 -14.45 -2.60
C LYS A 716 22.89 -14.04 -1.19
N GLU A 717 22.82 -15.01 -0.30
CA GLU A 717 22.74 -14.75 1.15
C GLU A 717 24.07 -14.16 1.65
N ASP A 718 23.97 -13.17 2.52
CA ASP A 718 25.13 -12.59 3.17
C ASP A 718 25.46 -13.42 4.42
N LYS A 719 26.49 -14.27 4.32
CA LYS A 719 26.99 -15.08 5.44
C LYS A 719 27.56 -14.24 6.59
N GLY A 720 27.68 -12.92 6.40
CA GLY A 720 28.23 -12.00 7.38
C GLY A 720 29.74 -12.16 7.53
N VAL A 721 30.38 -11.09 7.99
CA VAL A 721 31.75 -11.16 8.51
C VAL A 721 31.62 -11.25 10.03
N GLU A 722 32.15 -12.31 10.65
CA GLU A 722 32.26 -12.39 12.12
C GLU A 722 33.11 -11.21 12.61
N MET A 723 32.47 -10.30 13.36
CA MET A 723 33.10 -9.09 13.91
C MET A 723 33.89 -9.41 15.18
N ASP A 724 34.72 -10.45 15.12
CA ASP A 724 35.50 -10.94 16.27
C ASP A 724 36.68 -10.02 16.61
N SER A 725 37.00 -9.04 15.74
CA SER A 725 38.10 -8.11 15.94
C SER A 725 37.79 -6.72 15.37
N PHE A 726 38.45 -5.69 15.93
CA PHE A 726 38.38 -4.32 15.43
C PHE A 726 38.82 -4.20 13.95
N ARG A 727 39.79 -5.02 13.52
CA ARG A 727 40.24 -5.05 12.12
C ARG A 727 39.18 -5.64 11.20
N SER A 728 38.51 -6.72 11.59
CA SER A 728 37.43 -7.31 10.79
C SER A 728 36.23 -6.37 10.67
N ALA A 729 35.92 -5.63 11.75
CA ALA A 729 34.93 -4.56 11.73
C ALA A 729 35.27 -3.45 10.72
N LEU A 730 36.50 -2.92 10.75
CA LEU A 730 36.96 -1.91 9.78
C LEU A 730 36.92 -2.41 8.33
N THR A 731 37.33 -3.66 8.08
CA THR A 731 37.30 -4.23 6.72
C THR A 731 35.88 -4.45 6.21
N ALA A 732 34.88 -4.60 7.08
CA ALA A 732 33.48 -4.74 6.70
C ALA A 732 32.81 -3.39 6.35
N MET A 733 33.39 -2.26 6.79
CA MET A 733 32.88 -0.90 6.55
C MET A 733 33.34 -0.29 5.22
N LEU A 734 34.46 -0.77 4.67
CA LEU A 734 35.17 -0.12 3.57
C LEU A 734 34.83 -0.59 2.12
N PRO A 735 34.17 -1.74 1.86
CA PRO A 735 33.81 -2.11 0.48
C PRO A 735 33.03 -1.00 -0.22
N GLY A 736 33.32 -0.74 -1.49
CA GLY A 736 32.70 0.34 -2.28
C GLY A 736 33.41 1.69 -2.25
N VAL A 737 34.17 1.99 -1.19
CA VAL A 737 34.91 3.25 -1.03
C VAL A 737 36.40 3.01 -1.18
N THR A 738 37.06 3.70 -2.10
CA THR A 738 38.51 3.65 -2.27
C THR A 738 39.14 5.03 -2.29
N LEU A 739 40.40 5.11 -1.88
CA LEU A 739 41.19 6.35 -1.83
C LEU A 739 42.29 6.36 -2.90
N PRO A 740 41.97 6.51 -4.21
CA PRO A 740 43.00 6.69 -5.22
C PRO A 740 43.85 7.92 -4.90
N TRP A 741 45.16 7.78 -5.05
CA TRP A 741 46.10 8.87 -4.81
C TRP A 741 45.77 10.11 -5.66
N THR A 742 45.23 9.93 -6.88
CA THR A 742 44.85 11.05 -7.76
C THR A 742 43.77 11.92 -7.13
N LEU A 743 42.75 11.31 -6.52
CA LEU A 743 41.67 12.02 -5.84
C LEU A 743 42.14 12.64 -4.53
N VAL A 744 43.02 11.96 -3.79
CA VAL A 744 43.65 12.53 -2.58
C VAL A 744 44.43 13.79 -2.93
N VAL A 745 45.23 13.77 -4.01
CA VAL A 745 45.93 14.96 -4.49
C VAL A 745 44.94 16.03 -4.96
N SER A 746 43.86 15.68 -5.66
CA SER A 746 42.80 16.65 -6.01
C SER A 746 42.18 17.33 -4.78
N VAL A 747 41.93 16.59 -3.70
CA VAL A 747 41.45 17.15 -2.43
C VAL A 747 42.46 18.12 -1.84
N VAL A 748 43.74 17.74 -1.80
CA VAL A 748 44.82 18.62 -1.28
C VAL A 748 44.91 19.91 -2.10
N LEU A 749 44.85 19.80 -3.44
CA LEU A 749 44.86 20.96 -4.33
C LEU A 749 43.61 21.84 -4.14
N GLY A 750 42.43 21.24 -3.99
CA GLY A 750 41.19 21.97 -3.72
C GLY A 750 41.23 22.71 -2.38
N ILE A 751 41.71 22.07 -1.32
CA ILE A 751 41.93 22.72 -0.01
C ILE A 751 42.93 23.87 -0.15
N TRP A 752 44.04 23.67 -0.87
CA TRP A 752 45.02 24.72 -1.11
C TRP A 752 44.41 25.95 -1.79
N LEU A 753 43.58 25.74 -2.82
CA LEU A 753 42.85 26.81 -3.51
C LEU A 753 41.92 27.59 -2.57
N MET A 754 41.28 26.90 -1.62
CA MET A 754 40.42 27.57 -0.63
C MET A 754 41.16 28.55 0.29
N PHE A 755 42.50 28.46 0.37
CA PHE A 755 43.36 29.28 1.22
C PHE A 755 44.29 30.23 0.44
N THR A 756 44.06 30.48 -0.86
CA THR A 756 44.93 31.39 -1.66
C THR A 756 45.01 32.81 -1.11
N ARG A 757 43.95 33.28 -0.43
CA ARG A 757 43.94 34.55 0.31
C ARG A 757 45.03 34.63 1.37
N LEU A 758 45.28 33.52 2.08
CA LEU A 758 46.29 33.45 3.15
C LEU A 758 47.69 33.19 2.60
N THR A 759 47.82 32.36 1.56
CA THR A 759 49.12 31.93 1.02
C THR A 759 49.72 32.94 0.04
N PHE A 760 48.90 33.58 -0.78
CA PHE A 760 49.34 34.50 -1.83
C PHE A 760 48.80 35.93 -1.70
N GLY A 761 47.92 36.20 -0.72
CA GLY A 761 47.30 37.52 -0.57
C GLY A 761 46.36 37.88 -1.73
N THR A 762 45.72 36.89 -2.35
CA THR A 762 44.76 37.14 -3.44
C THR A 762 43.55 37.92 -2.93
N ILE A 763 43.02 38.81 -3.77
CA ILE A 763 41.81 39.60 -3.49
C ILE A 763 40.68 39.24 -4.48
N PRO A 764 39.41 39.49 -4.14
CA PRO A 764 38.29 39.32 -5.07
C PRO A 764 38.50 40.13 -6.37
N PRO A 765 38.09 39.62 -7.55
CA PRO A 765 37.29 38.40 -7.77
C PRO A 765 38.06 37.07 -7.79
N MET A 766 39.39 37.06 -7.95
CA MET A 766 40.13 35.79 -8.04
C MET A 766 39.97 34.93 -6.79
N ALA A 767 40.14 35.54 -5.61
CA ALA A 767 40.07 34.82 -4.36
C ALA A 767 38.70 34.14 -4.11
N ASP A 768 37.62 34.69 -4.66
CA ASP A 768 36.27 34.12 -4.57
C ASP A 768 36.13 32.92 -5.51
N SER A 769 36.69 33.05 -6.72
CA SER A 769 36.75 31.97 -7.70
C SER A 769 37.57 30.79 -7.17
N ASP A 770 38.77 31.02 -6.64
CA ASP A 770 39.63 29.95 -6.09
C ASP A 770 38.94 29.21 -4.95
N HIS A 771 38.28 29.96 -4.05
CA HIS A 771 37.58 29.37 -2.92
C HIS A 771 36.38 28.52 -3.36
N LEU A 772 35.54 29.06 -4.24
CA LEU A 772 34.40 28.35 -4.81
C LEU A 772 34.85 27.06 -5.52
N VAL A 773 35.82 27.19 -6.43
CA VAL A 773 36.28 26.08 -7.26
C VAL A 773 37.02 25.05 -6.39
N GLY A 774 37.84 25.49 -5.44
CA GLY A 774 38.50 24.63 -4.47
C GLY A 774 37.52 23.77 -3.68
N ALA A 775 36.45 24.37 -3.13
CA ALA A 775 35.42 23.64 -2.41
C ALA A 775 34.67 22.62 -3.28
N LEU A 776 34.37 22.98 -4.54
CA LEU A 776 33.73 22.08 -5.51
C LEU A 776 34.64 20.92 -5.94
N ILE A 777 35.94 21.16 -6.06
CA ILE A 777 36.94 20.11 -6.34
C ILE A 777 37.01 19.12 -5.19
N VAL A 778 37.11 19.59 -3.94
CA VAL A 778 37.12 18.74 -2.75
C VAL A 778 35.87 17.88 -2.70
N THR A 779 34.71 18.50 -2.90
CA THR A 779 33.41 17.82 -2.93
C THR A 779 33.39 16.72 -3.99
N THR A 780 33.69 17.07 -5.24
CA THR A 780 33.65 16.15 -6.37
C THR A 780 34.64 15.01 -6.20
N ALA A 781 35.85 15.31 -5.70
CA ALA A 781 36.87 14.32 -5.45
C ALA A 781 36.46 13.32 -4.37
N VAL A 782 35.85 13.78 -3.26
CA VAL A 782 35.37 12.88 -2.21
C VAL A 782 34.19 12.04 -2.67
N ILE A 783 33.20 12.61 -3.35
CA ILE A 783 32.08 11.83 -3.91
C ILE A 783 32.61 10.77 -4.88
N ALA A 784 33.59 11.12 -5.70
CA ALA A 784 34.25 10.21 -6.61
C ALA A 784 35.13 9.14 -5.91
N MET A 785 35.32 9.18 -4.59
CA MET A 785 35.96 8.09 -3.82
C MET A 785 35.07 6.85 -3.72
N ALA A 786 33.73 7.01 -3.79
CA ALA A 786 32.84 5.88 -4.04
C ALA A 786 33.04 5.36 -5.46
N GLU A 787 33.23 4.06 -5.62
CA GLU A 787 33.41 3.44 -6.93
C GLU A 787 32.20 3.64 -7.86
N VAL A 788 30.99 3.56 -7.31
CA VAL A 788 29.76 3.84 -8.07
C VAL A 788 29.66 5.30 -8.52
N GLY A 789 30.32 6.23 -7.80
CA GLY A 789 30.40 7.66 -8.09
C GLY A 789 31.64 8.08 -8.89
N ARG A 790 32.54 7.13 -9.23
CA ARG A 790 33.84 7.41 -9.85
C ARG A 790 33.80 8.32 -11.09
N PRO A 791 32.81 8.23 -12.00
CA PRO A 791 32.70 9.12 -13.16
C PRO A 791 32.65 10.61 -12.82
N LEU A 792 32.21 10.97 -11.61
CA LEU A 792 32.13 12.37 -11.19
C LEU A 792 33.51 13.05 -11.17
N ARG A 793 34.62 12.29 -11.10
CA ARG A 793 35.97 12.87 -11.21
C ARG A 793 36.17 13.67 -12.49
N PHE A 794 35.45 13.36 -13.58
CA PHE A 794 35.57 14.11 -14.83
C PHE A 794 35.03 15.54 -14.73
N VAL A 795 34.18 15.85 -13.73
CA VAL A 795 33.77 17.23 -13.46
C VAL A 795 34.96 18.09 -13.04
N ASN A 796 35.99 17.52 -12.40
CA ASN A 796 37.24 18.23 -12.09
C ASN A 796 38.00 18.68 -13.35
N VAL A 797 37.75 18.10 -14.52
CA VAL A 797 38.30 18.60 -15.79
C VAL A 797 37.72 19.97 -16.12
N LEU A 798 36.43 20.18 -15.87
CA LEU A 798 35.77 21.47 -16.07
C LEU A 798 36.31 22.52 -15.09
N PHE A 799 36.48 22.14 -13.82
CA PHE A 799 37.08 23.02 -12.82
C PHE A 799 38.54 23.35 -13.13
N GLY A 800 39.33 22.38 -13.58
CA GLY A 800 40.71 22.61 -13.99
C GLY A 800 40.82 23.52 -15.21
N ALA A 801 39.93 23.34 -16.20
CA ALA A 801 39.85 24.23 -17.35
C ALA A 801 39.45 25.65 -16.94
N TRP A 802 38.52 25.79 -16.01
CA TRP A 802 38.14 27.09 -15.46
C TRP A 802 39.31 27.76 -14.73
N LEU A 803 40.08 27.06 -13.89
CA LEU A 803 41.24 27.65 -13.20
C LEU A 803 42.29 28.20 -14.19
N VAL A 804 42.55 27.46 -15.28
CA VAL A 804 43.45 27.92 -16.35
C VAL A 804 42.93 29.18 -17.00
N LEU A 805 41.62 29.28 -17.28
CA LEU A 805 41.03 30.47 -17.86
C LEU A 805 41.00 31.63 -16.86
N ALA A 806 40.52 31.39 -15.64
CA ALA A 806 40.37 32.38 -14.57
C ALA A 806 41.67 33.12 -14.30
N ALA A 807 42.81 32.42 -14.26
CA ALA A 807 44.15 33.01 -14.09
C ALA A 807 44.47 34.16 -15.07
N TRP A 808 43.85 34.20 -16.25
CA TRP A 808 44.07 35.22 -17.28
C TRP A 808 42.89 36.18 -17.45
N PHE A 809 41.70 35.80 -16.99
CA PHE A 809 40.46 36.58 -17.16
C PHE A 809 40.04 37.34 -15.90
N LEU A 810 40.45 36.91 -14.71
CA LEU A 810 40.08 37.54 -13.43
C LEU A 810 41.23 38.39 -12.88
N ASP A 811 40.87 39.54 -12.34
CA ASP A 811 41.79 40.42 -11.61
C ASP A 811 41.93 39.99 -10.13
N GLY A 812 42.92 40.55 -9.43
CA GLY A 812 43.09 40.34 -7.98
C GLY A 812 44.13 39.27 -7.58
N ALA A 813 44.88 38.73 -8.52
CA ALA A 813 46.00 37.81 -8.26
C ALA A 813 47.37 38.35 -8.71
N SER A 814 48.39 38.10 -7.90
CA SER A 814 49.79 38.33 -8.24
C SER A 814 50.25 37.41 -9.39
N PRO A 815 51.32 37.73 -10.14
CA PRO A 815 51.80 36.88 -11.23
C PRO A 815 52.11 35.44 -10.77
N THR A 816 52.63 35.28 -9.55
CA THR A 816 52.91 33.97 -8.96
C THR A 816 51.63 33.19 -8.66
N ALA A 817 50.58 33.85 -8.16
CA ALA A 817 49.29 33.22 -7.91
C ALA A 817 48.63 32.76 -9.21
N ARG A 818 48.61 33.61 -10.25
CA ARG A 818 48.05 33.26 -11.58
C ARG A 818 48.71 32.03 -12.19
N TRP A 819 50.04 31.96 -12.14
CA TRP A 819 50.78 30.79 -12.62
C TRP A 819 50.53 29.55 -11.78
N SER A 820 50.35 29.72 -10.46
CA SER A 820 49.95 28.64 -9.55
C SER A 820 48.57 28.09 -9.94
N ASP A 821 47.56 28.93 -10.11
CA ASP A 821 46.19 28.50 -10.43
C ASP A 821 46.11 27.81 -11.79
N ALA A 822 46.80 28.36 -12.81
CA ALA A 822 46.90 27.73 -14.11
C ALA A 822 47.62 26.36 -14.04
N ALA A 823 48.71 26.25 -13.26
CA ALA A 823 49.41 24.99 -13.07
C ALA A 823 48.55 23.96 -12.33
N ILE A 824 47.86 24.36 -11.27
CA ILE A 824 46.91 23.52 -10.52
C ILE A 824 45.79 23.05 -11.45
N GLY A 825 45.25 23.92 -12.30
CA GLY A 825 44.23 23.57 -13.28
C GLY A 825 44.68 22.50 -14.27
N ILE A 826 45.89 22.62 -14.83
CA ILE A 826 46.48 21.62 -15.73
C ILE A 826 46.72 20.29 -15.00
N VAL A 827 47.29 20.34 -13.79
CA VAL A 827 47.53 19.14 -12.96
C VAL A 827 46.20 18.46 -12.65
N LEU A 828 45.16 19.19 -12.29
CA LEU A 828 43.84 18.65 -11.96
C LEU A 828 43.18 17.95 -13.15
N ILE A 829 43.29 18.52 -14.36
CA ILE A 829 42.86 17.85 -15.60
C ILE A 829 43.63 16.53 -15.75
N GLY A 830 44.96 16.58 -15.61
CA GLY A 830 45.82 15.40 -15.71
C GLY A 830 45.49 14.31 -14.69
N LEU A 831 45.15 14.67 -13.45
CA LEU A 831 44.77 13.74 -12.38
C LEU A 831 43.39 13.08 -12.60
N SER A 832 42.52 13.70 -13.39
CA SER A 832 41.14 13.24 -13.60
C SER A 832 40.98 12.24 -14.76
N LEU A 833 41.98 12.16 -15.66
CA LEU A 833 41.96 11.32 -16.86
C LEU A 833 42.32 9.84 -16.65
N PRO A 834 43.27 9.45 -15.77
CA PRO A 834 43.63 8.06 -15.58
C PRO A 834 42.45 7.19 -15.15
N ARG A 835 42.34 5.99 -15.71
CA ARG A 835 41.45 4.94 -15.20
C ARG A 835 41.98 4.50 -13.84
N GLY A 836 41.25 4.81 -12.78
CA GLY A 836 41.68 4.54 -11.40
C GLY A 836 41.87 3.04 -11.13
N THR A 837 42.53 2.71 -10.02
CA THR A 837 42.59 1.33 -9.54
C THR A 837 41.20 0.90 -9.07
N ARG A 838 40.57 -0.02 -9.81
CA ARG A 838 39.30 -0.64 -9.43
C ARG A 838 39.53 -1.72 -8.38
N SER A 839 38.67 -1.78 -7.37
CA SER A 839 38.58 -2.90 -6.44
C SER A 839 38.22 -4.21 -7.16
N ARG A 840 38.21 -5.32 -6.42
CA ARG A 840 37.68 -6.60 -6.93
C ARG A 840 36.15 -6.67 -6.86
N ASP A 841 35.49 -5.59 -6.48
CA ASP A 841 34.05 -5.56 -6.30
C ASP A 841 33.31 -5.31 -7.63
N HIS A 842 32.13 -5.92 -7.70
CA HIS A 842 31.18 -5.83 -8.80
C HIS A 842 29.86 -5.23 -8.30
N TYR A 843 29.20 -4.47 -9.19
CA TYR A 843 27.99 -3.66 -8.98
C TYR A 843 26.94 -3.96 -10.07
N ALA A 844 26.92 -5.20 -10.56
CA ALA A 844 26.05 -5.67 -11.62
C ALA A 844 26.13 -4.82 -12.91
N GLY A 845 24.98 -4.39 -13.44
CA GLY A 845 24.92 -3.53 -14.63
C GLY A 845 25.55 -2.15 -14.47
N TRP A 846 25.98 -1.77 -13.25
CA TRP A 846 26.69 -0.51 -12.99
C TRP A 846 28.18 -0.59 -13.27
N ASP A 847 28.76 -1.79 -13.40
CA ASP A 847 30.19 -1.99 -13.67
C ASP A 847 30.72 -1.21 -14.88
N ARG A 848 29.87 -0.96 -15.88
CA ARG A 848 30.19 -0.17 -17.07
C ARG A 848 30.50 1.30 -16.77
N PHE A 849 30.02 1.81 -15.64
CA PHE A 849 30.22 3.17 -15.18
C PHE A 849 31.35 3.27 -14.15
N VAL A 850 31.83 2.16 -13.62
CA VAL A 850 32.99 2.14 -12.71
C VAL A 850 34.26 2.19 -13.58
N VAL A 851 34.72 3.41 -13.91
CA VAL A 851 35.82 3.71 -14.88
C VAL A 851 37.12 4.13 -14.21
#